data_AF-A0A448V894-F1
#
_entry.id   AF-A0A448V894-F1
#
_cell.length_a   1.000
_cell.length_b   1.000
_cell.length_c   1.000
_cell.angle_alpha   90.00
_cell.angle_beta   90.00
_cell.angle_gamma   90.00
#
_symmetry.space_group_name_H-M   'P 1'
#
loop_
_entity.id
_entity.type
_entity.pdbx_description
1 polymer ?
#
loop_
_entity_poly.entity_id
_entity_poly.type
_entity_poly.pdbx_seq_one_letter_code
_entity_poly.pdbx_strand_id
1 'polypeptide(L)'
;MGLKASNDIVITNAEDSLHYEMSYHKDGGTFSSSKSEHNKIDATQVSGSLISGGKGVAIDSGNNTEVVASTLIAGKAEEASGEKTPEDQKQADITIHSGGNIVIKGAQEHFDQQQQSSSSSLLHEESSDKSESHTTTVSSVLGATGNIITQSDKETTITASHMFANEDIHVTGENVTIDGMTDHHSSHSQTHETGFGVGSGKDFVSIYGSEGKTENEESFEHQGSSLNGKNITITATKKDVNVVGSDFTAQENIHVSAAHDINVSPGHNSHKSNSQEEREGFGFQFEKSKSGASVGVGIASAKDTGDQWENTNTPSNFKAGKDVQFSADHDVNLQATNVLANRDVNIDAGNTITLSESYDTSNAKEKHEKSFAGVTGSVNVGALGTVQGIKDAVKQAKNKDDKHHIANGLIAGLKGYNLFTKGKSFFNFLTGNTGERGNTARAQGNVAGNLAGSTKDALANMADASASVTVGFKTEKAEASSQTSTAVTGTMEAGRSVNMQAHKGSIHGVGADIIAGTNPVYALNNDEQSGNITLEAGKDITFESAQNTQSTQNHNESASVNVGYSYGTGGAGGTGNASFSQGEGSSEEVQHKNSHLIGTGTVHTNSGGNTTLAGAEVSGDHVEMNVGGDLTITSRSDTGQTSNKQKSASVGFGESKSFDAGSTSFSLQKDQSSSDYHSVVEQSGIKAGDGGFKINVKDKTTLTGGLIASTASPDKNSLTTGSISTSDITNSAHAKASSHGVNVSGGGVLQQGKYGVIKNVAKNALSHGKAKDAAEGETKSAISDGTIILTDTTGQRAMGQDAGQIIDALNRNTAAAHQAVAPLDVALLEGAVHNRLDMINDLSDEGFEIAGQGFVNMFIKEHYLATVEHDENGNVIYAKDENGKYIKDSHGNPQPQYHYLTPEEQQNLQKGSDGKVHVFLNGILTTPDEAAHNAVQLVDNKNDPHYFLMFPHSDSLLVEGVIAGYQYFLEGNLGGLTNSAKKYQNLLYSFGNKGLHVDAHSRGSMTAGNGSYNLAKQGVHGIAKETTINFFGPAFNTQDMADTLYILSDGKQDYVNLENHKYDFVGVKIGKNPYTFEQIPPGSGPWKEAGQIFKGYPSVHACYGHPSDACTKFYGLPNRTPIYSKYSGRKK
;
A
#
# COMPACT_ATOMS: atom_id res chain seq x y z
N MET A 1 1.97 57.35 2.28
CA MET A 1 1.60 57.53 3.70
C MET A 1 2.88 57.40 4.52
N GLY A 2 3.07 58.19 5.59
CA GLY A 2 4.27 58.14 6.42
C GLY A 2 3.95 58.16 7.91
N LEU A 3 4.50 57.23 8.68
CA LEU A 3 4.45 57.18 10.14
C LEU A 3 5.86 57.43 10.68
N LYS A 4 5.98 58.34 11.64
CA LYS A 4 7.27 58.65 12.27
C LYS A 4 7.08 58.84 13.77
N ALA A 5 7.88 58.14 14.57
CA ALA A 5 7.87 58.25 16.03
C ALA A 5 9.29 58.31 16.59
N SER A 6 9.51 59.06 17.67
CA SER A 6 10.81 59.13 18.34
C SER A 6 11.12 57.91 19.22
N ASN A 7 10.12 57.05 19.47
CA ASN A 7 10.26 55.81 20.22
C ASN A 7 9.69 54.66 19.37
N ASP A 8 8.73 53.87 19.87
CA ASP A 8 8.18 52.71 19.16
C ASP A 8 7.03 53.06 18.20
N ILE A 9 6.86 52.26 17.15
CA ILE A 9 5.65 52.20 16.31
C ILE A 9 5.08 50.79 16.38
N VAL A 10 3.80 50.66 16.74
CA VAL A 10 3.08 49.38 16.77
C VAL A 10 1.87 49.48 15.86
N ILE A 11 1.81 48.62 14.84
CA ILE A 11 0.68 48.42 13.95
C ILE A 11 0.14 47.04 14.27
N THR A 12 -1.05 46.99 14.86
CA THR A 12 -1.59 45.76 15.44
C THR A 12 -3.02 45.52 14.99
N ASN A 13 -3.55 44.35 15.31
CA ASN A 13 -4.89 43.89 15.04
C ASN A 13 -5.86 44.23 16.17
N ALA A 14 -7.15 44.21 15.85
CA ALA A 14 -8.21 44.06 16.84
C ALA A 14 -8.56 42.57 16.98
N GLU A 15 -9.12 42.20 18.13
CA GLU A 15 -9.64 40.85 18.38
C GLU A 15 -11.12 40.94 18.71
N ASP A 16 -11.95 40.26 17.92
CA ASP A 16 -13.37 40.13 18.14
C ASP A 16 -13.65 38.79 18.82
N SER A 17 -14.12 38.82 20.07
CA SER A 17 -14.44 37.61 20.84
C SER A 17 -15.93 37.28 20.81
N LEU A 18 -16.28 36.03 20.51
CA LEU A 18 -17.62 35.46 20.67
C LEU A 18 -17.61 34.51 21.86
N HIS A 19 -18.57 34.68 22.76
CA HIS A 19 -18.90 33.72 23.80
C HIS A 19 -20.38 33.34 23.67
N TYR A 20 -20.66 32.05 23.50
CA TYR A 20 -22.01 31.51 23.37
C TYR A 20 -22.18 30.29 24.27
N GLU A 21 -23.23 30.28 25.07
CA GLU A 21 -23.59 29.15 25.93
C GLU A 21 -25.08 28.86 25.80
N MET A 22 -25.41 27.59 25.57
CA MET A 22 -26.79 27.11 25.45
C MET A 22 -26.97 25.83 26.24
N SER A 23 -28.02 25.80 27.07
CA SER A 23 -28.47 24.59 27.75
C SER A 23 -29.92 24.31 27.39
N TYR A 24 -30.20 23.10 26.92
CA TYR A 24 -31.54 22.58 26.64
C TYR A 24 -31.83 21.38 27.53
N HIS A 25 -33.02 21.36 28.11
CA HIS A 25 -33.49 20.25 28.92
C HIS A 25 -34.95 19.93 28.61
N LYS A 26 -35.24 18.63 28.46
CA LYS A 26 -36.59 18.11 28.26
C LYS A 26 -36.81 16.92 29.20
N ASP A 27 -37.73 17.10 30.14
CA ASP A 27 -38.20 16.02 31.01
C ASP A 27 -39.04 15.00 30.23
N GLY A 28 -38.76 13.72 30.46
CA GLY A 28 -39.54 12.59 29.94
C GLY A 28 -40.52 12.04 30.99
N GLY A 29 -41.73 11.66 30.57
CA GLY A 29 -42.67 10.86 31.37
C GLY A 29 -42.44 9.35 31.24
N THR A 30 -43.33 8.53 31.81
CA THR A 30 -43.21 7.05 31.94
C THR A 30 -42.90 6.29 30.63
N PHE A 31 -43.19 6.88 29.46
CA PHE A 31 -42.93 6.28 28.15
C PHE A 31 -42.24 7.24 27.15
N SER A 32 -41.78 8.42 27.58
CA SER A 32 -41.11 9.39 26.68
C SER A 32 -39.68 9.64 27.12
N SER A 33 -38.77 9.84 26.17
CA SER A 33 -37.36 10.08 26.47
C SER A 33 -37.14 11.41 27.18
N SER A 34 -36.21 11.41 28.14
CA SER A 34 -35.60 12.64 28.64
C SER A 34 -34.41 13.01 27.74
N LYS A 35 -34.16 14.31 27.56
CA LYS A 35 -33.03 14.79 26.77
C LYS A 35 -32.41 16.00 27.44
N SER A 36 -31.08 16.04 27.50
CA SER A 36 -30.32 17.24 27.85
C SER A 36 -29.24 17.50 26.81
N GLU A 37 -29.02 18.77 26.48
CA GLU A 37 -27.93 19.22 25.61
C GLU A 37 -27.31 20.49 26.20
N HIS A 38 -25.99 20.54 26.27
CA HIS A 38 -25.22 21.70 26.67
C HIS A 38 -24.19 21.99 25.58
N ASN A 39 -24.12 23.23 25.10
CA ASN A 39 -23.17 23.65 24.07
C ASN A 39 -22.56 24.98 24.47
N LYS A 40 -21.23 25.02 24.58
CA LYS A 40 -20.42 26.20 24.87
C LYS A 40 -19.46 26.43 23.72
N ILE A 41 -19.39 27.66 23.23
CA ILE A 41 -18.50 28.09 22.15
C ILE A 41 -17.80 29.36 22.61
N ASP A 42 -16.48 29.34 22.56
CA ASP A 42 -15.59 30.49 22.73
C ASP A 42 -14.82 30.65 21.42
N ALA A 43 -14.84 31.83 20.79
CA ALA A 43 -14.07 32.08 19.58
C ALA A 43 -13.47 33.47 19.59
N THR A 44 -12.31 33.64 18.98
CA THR A 44 -11.63 34.92 18.78
C THR A 44 -11.26 35.06 17.30
N GLN A 45 -11.60 36.20 16.71
CA GLN A 45 -11.27 36.54 15.33
C GLN A 45 -10.28 37.70 15.30
N VAL A 46 -9.24 37.58 14.47
CA VAL A 46 -8.20 38.60 14.32
C VAL A 46 -8.58 39.51 13.16
N SER A 47 -8.75 40.80 13.43
CA SER A 47 -9.01 41.82 12.43
C SER A 47 -7.81 42.75 12.27
N GLY A 48 -7.04 42.54 11.21
CA GLY A 48 -5.81 43.26 10.94
C GLY A 48 -5.98 44.74 10.60
N SER A 49 -4.98 45.57 10.95
CA SER A 49 -4.91 46.94 10.46
C SER A 49 -4.58 46.95 8.96
N LEU A 50 -5.24 47.82 8.19
CA LEU A 50 -4.89 48.11 6.80
C LEU A 50 -4.26 49.49 6.68
N ILE A 51 -3.01 49.52 6.20
CA ILE A 51 -2.30 50.74 5.85
C ILE A 51 -2.08 50.74 4.34
N SER A 52 -2.57 51.79 3.66
CA SER A 52 -2.38 51.92 2.21
C SER A 52 -1.81 53.29 1.85
N GLY A 53 -0.89 53.32 0.88
CA GLY A 53 -0.30 54.53 0.35
C GLY A 53 -0.07 54.46 -1.16
N GLY A 54 -0.85 55.21 -1.93
CA GLY A 54 -0.72 55.23 -3.40
C GLY A 54 0.61 55.76 -3.97
N LYS A 55 1.47 56.38 -3.14
CA LYS A 55 2.83 56.81 -3.49
C LYS A 55 3.92 56.11 -2.65
N GLY A 56 3.54 55.11 -1.86
CA GLY A 56 4.43 54.42 -0.92
C GLY A 56 3.95 54.48 0.53
N VAL A 57 4.52 53.61 1.36
CA VAL A 57 4.33 53.52 2.82
C VAL A 57 5.71 53.65 3.47
N ALA A 58 5.89 54.63 4.35
CA ALA A 58 7.13 54.80 5.11
C ALA A 58 6.86 54.75 6.61
N ILE A 59 7.63 53.95 7.34
CA ILE A 59 7.56 53.79 8.80
C ILE A 59 8.97 54.04 9.35
N ASP A 60 9.11 54.99 10.27
CA ASP A 60 10.40 55.40 10.86
C ASP A 60 10.26 55.55 12.38
N SER A 61 10.85 54.61 13.13
CA SER A 61 10.78 54.56 14.60
C SER A 61 12.15 54.73 15.24
N GLY A 62 12.24 55.54 16.30
CA GLY A 62 13.48 55.75 17.05
C GLY A 62 13.90 54.58 17.95
N ASN A 63 12.96 53.69 18.28
CA ASN A 63 13.21 52.42 18.95
C ASN A 63 12.58 51.28 18.14
N ASN A 64 11.60 50.52 18.61
CA ASN A 64 11.10 49.32 17.91
C ASN A 64 9.96 49.61 16.92
N THR A 65 9.88 48.83 15.84
CA THR A 65 8.68 48.74 14.98
C THR A 65 8.09 47.34 15.04
N GLU A 66 6.80 47.24 15.33
CA GLU A 66 6.05 45.97 15.31
C GLU A 66 4.85 46.05 14.37
N VAL A 67 4.68 45.03 13.51
CA VAL A 67 3.54 44.84 12.61
C VAL A 67 2.95 43.46 12.90
N VAL A 68 1.72 43.41 13.41
CA VAL A 68 1.06 42.17 13.86
C VAL A 68 -0.24 41.96 13.09
N ALA A 69 -0.37 40.80 12.45
CA ALA A 69 -1.52 40.38 11.62
C ALA A 69 -2.13 41.53 10.81
N SER A 70 -1.28 42.33 10.15
CA SER A 70 -1.69 43.59 9.51
C SER A 70 -1.25 43.64 8.06
N THR A 71 -1.99 44.41 7.26
CA THR A 71 -1.75 44.55 5.83
C THR A 71 -1.18 45.94 5.50
N LEU A 72 -0.01 45.99 4.87
CA LEU A 72 0.60 47.21 4.33
C LEU A 72 0.60 47.15 2.79
N ILE A 73 0.04 48.17 2.13
CA ILE A 73 -0.06 48.24 0.65
C ILE A 73 0.55 49.55 0.12
N ALA A 74 1.52 49.45 -0.78
CA ALA A 74 2.13 50.57 -1.48
C ALA A 74 1.86 50.51 -3.00
N GLY A 75 1.11 51.50 -3.49
CA GLY A 75 0.65 51.60 -4.88
C GLY A 75 -0.87 51.50 -5.01
N LYS A 76 -1.40 51.77 -6.21
CA LYS A 76 -2.83 51.56 -6.51
C LYS A 76 -3.03 50.12 -7.02
N ALA A 77 -4.08 49.44 -6.59
CA ALA A 77 -4.54 48.22 -7.24
C ALA A 77 -5.00 48.57 -8.67
N GLU A 78 -4.59 47.79 -9.67
CA GLU A 78 -5.01 48.00 -11.06
C GLU A 78 -6.54 47.90 -11.17
N GLU A 79 -7.23 49.00 -11.49
CA GLU A 79 -8.61 48.92 -11.95
C GLU A 79 -8.60 48.29 -13.35
N ALA A 80 -9.19 47.10 -13.47
CA ALA A 80 -9.13 46.23 -14.65
C ALA A 80 -9.82 46.77 -15.94
N SER A 81 -10.01 48.07 -16.11
CA SER A 81 -10.83 48.61 -17.22
C SER A 81 -10.45 49.98 -17.79
N GLY A 82 -9.28 50.57 -17.46
CA GLY A 82 -8.91 51.91 -17.96
C GLY A 82 -7.53 51.99 -18.63
N GLU A 83 -7.41 52.76 -19.71
CA GLU A 83 -6.12 53.10 -20.35
C GLU A 83 -5.11 53.66 -19.34
N LYS A 84 -3.88 53.12 -19.36
CA LYS A 84 -2.76 53.49 -18.49
C LYS A 84 -2.43 54.98 -18.65
N THR A 85 -2.63 55.79 -17.60
CA THR A 85 -1.99 57.12 -17.55
C THR A 85 -0.55 56.98 -17.01
N PRO A 86 0.41 57.83 -17.42
CA PRO A 86 1.79 57.78 -16.90
C PRO A 86 1.91 57.96 -15.38
N GLU A 87 0.87 58.47 -14.71
CA GLU A 87 0.83 58.58 -13.24
C GLU A 87 0.49 57.25 -12.54
N ASP A 88 -0.10 56.28 -13.24
CA ASP A 88 -0.42 54.94 -12.72
C ASP A 88 0.77 53.97 -12.79
N GLN A 89 1.94 54.42 -13.28
CA GLN A 89 3.20 53.66 -13.37
C GLN A 89 4.23 54.01 -12.28
N LYS A 90 3.88 54.82 -11.26
CA LYS A 90 4.85 55.11 -10.20
C LYS A 90 4.99 53.91 -9.26
N GLN A 91 6.13 53.24 -9.34
CA GLN A 91 6.62 52.31 -8.31
C GLN A 91 6.46 52.98 -6.94
N ALA A 92 5.79 52.27 -6.03
CA ALA A 92 5.53 52.74 -4.68
C ALA A 92 6.14 51.73 -3.70
N ASP A 93 7.07 52.20 -2.88
CA ASP A 93 7.83 51.38 -1.96
C ASP A 93 7.15 51.26 -0.59
N ILE A 94 7.42 50.16 0.12
CA ILE A 94 7.26 50.06 1.57
C ILE A 94 8.66 50.16 2.19
N THR A 95 8.88 51.15 3.06
CA THR A 95 10.15 51.30 3.80
C THR A 95 9.89 51.30 5.30
N ILE A 96 10.51 50.40 6.04
CA ILE A 96 10.43 50.29 7.49
C ILE A 96 11.83 50.48 8.07
N HIS A 97 12.02 51.54 8.84
CA HIS A 97 13.27 51.87 9.53
C HIS A 97 13.06 51.93 11.04
N SER A 98 13.97 51.31 11.78
CA SER A 98 13.88 51.15 13.23
C SER A 98 15.24 51.28 13.90
N GLY A 99 15.37 52.21 14.86
CA GLY A 99 16.57 52.32 15.72
C GLY A 99 16.71 51.20 16.75
N GLY A 100 15.66 50.38 16.90
CA GLY A 100 15.57 49.18 17.72
C GLY A 100 15.33 47.97 16.83
N ASN A 101 14.41 47.08 17.22
CA ASN A 101 14.05 45.88 16.46
C ASN A 101 12.95 46.17 15.42
N ILE A 102 12.86 45.35 14.37
CA ILE A 102 11.69 45.22 13.50
C ILE A 102 11.09 43.83 13.71
N VAL A 103 9.80 43.76 14.05
CA VAL A 103 9.06 42.50 14.17
C VAL A 103 7.84 42.57 13.25
N ILE A 104 7.77 41.68 12.26
CA ILE A 104 6.60 41.52 11.38
C ILE A 104 6.10 40.11 11.59
N LYS A 105 4.93 39.96 12.22
CA LYS A 105 4.44 38.64 12.62
C LYS A 105 2.95 38.45 12.34
N GLY A 106 2.53 37.20 12.17
CA GLY A 106 1.12 36.82 12.26
C GLY A 106 0.56 36.96 13.68
N ALA A 107 -0.73 36.73 13.82
CA ALA A 107 -1.42 36.50 15.09
C ALA A 107 -2.24 35.21 14.97
N GLN A 108 -2.89 34.77 16.04
CA GLN A 108 -3.66 33.53 16.03
C GLN A 108 -5.11 33.78 16.43
N GLU A 109 -6.02 33.16 15.70
CA GLU A 109 -7.43 33.02 16.06
C GLU A 109 -7.61 31.74 16.87
N HIS A 110 -8.49 31.78 17.86
CA HIS A 110 -8.84 30.63 18.68
C HIS A 110 -10.32 30.29 18.54
N PHE A 111 -10.66 29.01 18.45
CA PHE A 111 -12.02 28.51 18.50
C PHE A 111 -12.06 27.28 19.41
N ASP A 112 -12.85 27.35 20.48
CA ASP A 112 -13.09 26.27 21.42
C ASP A 112 -14.59 25.97 21.46
N GLN A 113 -14.96 24.70 21.29
CA GLN A 113 -16.33 24.24 21.46
C GLN A 113 -16.39 23.04 22.40
N GLN A 114 -17.38 23.04 23.29
CA GLN A 114 -17.73 21.90 24.14
C GLN A 114 -19.21 21.58 23.97
N GLN A 115 -19.53 20.35 23.60
CA GLN A 115 -20.89 19.85 23.41
C GLN A 115 -21.10 18.60 24.27
N GLN A 116 -22.08 18.66 25.16
CA GLN A 116 -22.52 17.51 25.94
C GLN A 116 -23.98 17.21 25.62
N SER A 117 -24.33 15.96 25.41
CA SER A 117 -25.72 15.54 25.23
C SER A 117 -25.98 14.25 25.99
N SER A 118 -27.15 14.13 26.60
CA SER A 118 -27.63 12.86 27.11
C SER A 118 -29.09 12.65 26.74
N SER A 119 -29.44 11.40 26.44
CA SER A 119 -30.81 10.98 26.25
C SER A 119 -31.04 9.65 26.94
N SER A 120 -32.18 9.54 27.62
CA SER A 120 -32.54 8.31 28.31
C SER A 120 -34.00 7.96 28.10
N SER A 121 -34.27 6.67 27.92
CA SER A 121 -35.59 6.07 27.77
C SER A 121 -35.65 4.75 28.55
N LEU A 122 -36.83 4.11 28.63
CA LEU A 122 -37.06 2.93 29.49
C LEU A 122 -36.05 1.78 29.28
N LEU A 123 -35.43 1.65 28.11
CA LEU A 123 -34.58 0.51 27.73
C LEU A 123 -33.35 0.89 26.89
N HIS A 124 -33.04 2.19 26.81
CA HIS A 124 -31.95 2.71 26.00
C HIS A 124 -31.46 4.04 26.57
N GLU A 125 -30.15 4.17 26.72
CA GLU A 125 -29.46 5.36 27.22
C GLU A 125 -28.27 5.69 26.33
N GLU A 126 -28.12 6.97 25.98
CA GLU A 126 -27.04 7.48 25.15
C GLU A 126 -26.49 8.77 25.77
N SER A 127 -25.18 8.89 25.85
CA SER A 127 -24.50 10.13 26.23
C SER A 127 -23.34 10.41 25.29
N SER A 128 -23.12 11.68 25.00
CA SER A 128 -21.96 12.16 24.23
C SER A 128 -21.33 13.38 24.89
N ASP A 129 -20.02 13.43 24.89
CA ASP A 129 -19.19 14.56 25.29
C ASP A 129 -18.18 14.80 24.16
N LYS A 130 -18.23 15.99 23.57
CA LYS A 130 -17.35 16.38 22.47
C LYS A 130 -16.71 17.71 22.80
N SER A 131 -15.42 17.83 22.52
CA SER A 131 -14.76 19.12 22.51
C SER A 131 -13.83 19.25 21.32
N GLU A 132 -13.71 20.44 20.78
CA GLU A 132 -12.75 20.78 19.74
C GLU A 132 -12.12 22.12 20.07
N SER A 133 -10.84 22.26 19.77
CA SER A 133 -10.06 23.48 19.96
C SER A 133 -9.18 23.67 18.73
N HIS A 134 -9.27 24.85 18.12
CA HIS A 134 -8.49 25.22 16.94
C HIS A 134 -7.81 26.56 17.19
N THR A 135 -6.51 26.61 16.93
CA THR A 135 -5.70 27.81 16.85
C THR A 135 -5.17 27.94 15.44
N THR A 136 -5.53 29.03 14.75
CA THR A 136 -5.23 29.24 13.33
C THR A 136 -4.48 30.54 13.11
N THR A 137 -3.41 30.52 12.32
CA THR A 137 -2.56 31.69 12.08
C THR A 137 -3.17 32.63 11.05
N VAL A 138 -3.20 33.93 11.39
CA VAL A 138 -3.55 35.05 10.51
C VAL A 138 -2.30 35.88 10.25
N SER A 139 -1.84 35.86 9.01
CA SER A 139 -0.54 36.43 8.62
C SER A 139 -0.53 37.95 8.50
N SER A 140 0.64 38.57 8.68
CA SER A 140 0.88 39.93 8.18
C SER A 140 1.21 39.90 6.69
N VAL A 141 0.73 40.89 5.94
CA VAL A 141 0.92 40.98 4.48
C VAL A 141 1.47 42.33 4.08
N LEU A 142 2.62 42.35 3.39
CA LEU A 142 3.22 43.55 2.83
C LEU A 142 3.23 43.45 1.31
N GLY A 143 2.55 44.36 0.62
CA GLY A 143 2.44 44.39 -0.84
C GLY A 143 2.91 45.71 -1.44
N ALA A 144 3.93 45.70 -2.29
CA ALA A 144 4.49 46.89 -2.93
C ALA A 144 4.57 46.74 -4.45
N THR A 145 4.13 47.78 -5.17
CA THR A 145 4.39 47.91 -6.61
C THR A 145 5.82 48.33 -6.93
N GLY A 146 6.57 48.81 -5.93
CA GLY A 146 8.02 49.02 -5.96
C GLY A 146 8.73 47.99 -5.06
N ASN A 147 9.60 48.49 -4.18
CA ASN A 147 10.42 47.72 -3.26
C ASN A 147 9.77 47.54 -1.89
N ILE A 148 10.18 46.51 -1.15
CA ILE A 148 9.97 46.39 0.30
C ILE A 148 11.34 46.43 0.96
N ILE A 149 11.57 47.41 1.85
CA ILE A 149 12.86 47.61 2.52
C ILE A 149 12.61 47.64 4.02
N THR A 150 13.21 46.70 4.76
CA THR A 150 13.25 46.71 6.22
C THR A 150 14.69 46.88 6.71
N GLN A 151 14.91 47.89 7.55
CA GLN A 151 16.23 48.22 8.09
C GLN A 151 16.13 48.46 9.60
N SER A 152 16.71 47.55 10.35
CA SER A 152 16.79 47.56 11.82
C SER A 152 18.23 47.84 12.26
N ASP A 153 18.41 48.71 13.25
CA ASP A 153 19.71 48.88 13.93
C ASP A 153 20.01 47.70 14.88
N LYS A 154 19.03 46.82 15.14
CA LYS A 154 19.14 45.59 15.94
C LYS A 154 18.57 44.39 15.18
N GLU A 155 17.60 43.66 15.72
CA GLU A 155 17.07 42.46 15.08
C GLU A 155 15.94 42.76 14.09
N THR A 156 15.86 42.01 13.00
CA THR A 156 14.67 41.96 12.13
C THR A 156 14.09 40.54 12.15
N THR A 157 12.85 40.41 12.63
CA THR A 157 12.12 39.14 12.71
C THR A 157 10.89 39.17 11.82
N ILE A 158 10.73 38.16 10.96
CA ILE A 158 9.57 37.96 10.10
C ILE A 158 8.98 36.58 10.42
N THR A 159 7.74 36.52 10.88
CA THR A 159 7.12 35.26 11.36
C THR A 159 5.74 35.06 10.77
N ALA A 160 5.47 33.91 10.12
CA ALA A 160 4.21 33.61 9.43
C ALA A 160 3.64 34.79 8.63
N SER A 161 4.50 35.43 7.84
CA SER A 161 4.18 36.69 7.15
C SER A 161 4.56 36.63 5.68
N HIS A 162 3.82 37.36 4.86
CA HIS A 162 3.97 37.35 3.40
C HIS A 162 4.38 38.73 2.86
N MET A 163 5.42 38.76 2.04
CA MET A 163 5.91 39.98 1.39
C MET A 163 5.90 39.81 -0.13
N PHE A 164 5.28 40.76 -0.83
CA PHE A 164 5.15 40.76 -2.28
C PHE A 164 5.64 42.10 -2.84
N ALA A 165 6.72 42.08 -3.61
CA ALA A 165 7.28 43.24 -4.29
C ALA A 165 7.34 42.99 -5.80
N ASN A 166 6.96 43.98 -6.61
CA ASN A 166 7.20 43.90 -8.06
C ASN A 166 8.69 44.16 -8.39
N GLU A 167 9.39 44.90 -7.53
CA GLU A 167 10.85 45.09 -7.59
C GLU A 167 11.51 44.34 -6.42
N ASP A 168 12.40 44.97 -5.64
CA ASP A 168 13.27 44.24 -4.73
C ASP A 168 12.75 44.18 -3.29
N ILE A 169 13.06 43.07 -2.60
CA ILE A 169 12.89 42.94 -1.14
C ILE A 169 14.27 43.00 -0.47
N HIS A 170 14.45 43.92 0.47
CA HIS A 170 15.64 44.05 1.29
C HIS A 170 15.28 43.90 2.77
N VAL A 171 15.91 42.93 3.45
CA VAL A 171 15.74 42.69 4.88
C VAL A 171 17.09 42.84 5.57
N THR A 172 17.22 43.80 6.48
CA THR A 172 18.49 44.10 7.15
C THR A 172 18.34 44.24 8.66
N GLY A 173 19.28 43.67 9.41
CA GLY A 173 19.44 43.82 10.86
C GLY A 173 20.85 43.46 11.31
N GLU A 174 21.19 43.64 12.59
CA GLU A 174 22.32 42.96 13.25
C GLU A 174 22.16 41.44 13.21
N ASN A 175 20.92 40.96 13.39
CA ASN A 175 20.46 39.58 13.28
C ASN A 175 19.18 39.55 12.45
N VAL A 176 18.99 38.52 11.63
CA VAL A 176 17.73 38.34 10.87
C VAL A 176 17.16 36.95 11.13
N THR A 177 15.88 36.90 11.47
CA THR A 177 15.14 35.65 11.70
C THR A 177 13.89 35.64 10.83
N ILE A 178 13.71 34.59 10.02
CA ILE A 178 12.52 34.38 9.17
C ILE A 178 11.95 32.99 9.47
N ASP A 179 10.77 32.93 10.07
CA ASP A 179 10.18 31.69 10.60
C ASP A 179 8.66 31.66 10.34
N GLY A 180 7.98 30.61 10.81
CA GLY A 180 6.54 30.45 10.84
C GLY A 180 5.94 30.46 12.25
N MET A 181 4.63 30.26 12.31
CA MET A 181 3.87 29.98 13.53
C MET A 181 3.29 28.57 13.43
N THR A 182 2.83 28.02 14.55
CA THR A 182 2.26 26.67 14.59
C THR A 182 0.77 26.76 14.86
N ASP A 183 -0.02 26.32 13.89
CA ASP A 183 -1.45 26.08 14.07
C ASP A 183 -1.63 24.82 14.92
N HIS A 184 -2.64 24.82 15.79
CA HIS A 184 -2.92 23.70 16.69
C HIS A 184 -4.38 23.35 16.61
N HIS A 185 -4.68 22.09 16.30
CA HIS A 185 -6.04 21.59 16.25
C HIS A 185 -6.15 20.38 17.16
N SER A 186 -7.14 20.34 18.03
CA SER A 186 -7.43 19.20 18.87
C SER A 186 -8.91 18.90 18.89
N SER A 187 -9.25 17.63 18.92
CA SER A 187 -10.62 17.16 19.07
C SER A 187 -10.68 16.00 20.04
N HIS A 188 -11.77 15.94 20.79
CA HIS A 188 -12.11 14.86 21.70
C HIS A 188 -13.58 14.51 21.48
N SER A 189 -13.88 13.23 21.36
CA SER A 189 -15.26 12.75 21.29
C SER A 189 -15.37 11.48 22.12
N GLN A 190 -16.28 11.50 23.09
CA GLN A 190 -16.65 10.35 23.89
C GLN A 190 -18.15 10.08 23.72
N THR A 191 -18.51 8.84 23.39
CA THR A 191 -19.91 8.40 23.31
C THR A 191 -20.11 7.14 24.13
N HIS A 192 -21.19 7.08 24.89
CA HIS A 192 -21.59 5.87 25.61
C HIS A 192 -23.05 5.56 25.32
N GLU A 193 -23.31 4.35 24.84
CA GLU A 193 -24.64 3.86 24.47
C GLU A 193 -24.93 2.56 25.20
N THR A 194 -26.15 2.38 25.69
CA THR A 194 -26.64 1.11 26.24
C THR A 194 -28.03 0.80 25.67
N GLY A 195 -28.33 -0.48 25.44
CA GLY A 195 -29.66 -0.89 25.00
C GLY A 195 -29.71 -2.23 24.28
N PHE A 196 -30.86 -2.50 23.65
CA PHE A 196 -31.09 -3.72 22.88
C PHE A 196 -30.33 -3.69 21.55
N GLY A 197 -29.53 -4.73 21.28
CA GLY A 197 -28.70 -4.81 20.07
C GLY A 197 -27.35 -4.09 20.16
N VAL A 198 -27.18 -3.19 21.12
CA VAL A 198 -25.96 -2.41 21.36
C VAL A 198 -24.83 -3.33 21.85
N GLY A 199 -23.60 -3.10 21.38
CA GLY A 199 -22.44 -3.96 21.65
C GLY A 199 -22.33 -5.20 20.73
N SER A 200 -23.10 -5.26 19.64
CA SER A 200 -22.96 -6.30 18.61
C SER A 200 -21.68 -6.10 17.78
N GLY A 201 -21.05 -7.19 17.38
CA GLY A 201 -19.86 -7.21 16.53
C GLY A 201 -19.89 -8.35 15.51
N LYS A 202 -18.80 -8.50 14.74
CA LYS A 202 -18.71 -9.47 13.63
C LYS A 202 -19.06 -10.90 14.00
N ASP A 203 -18.71 -11.33 15.22
CA ASP A 203 -18.85 -12.71 15.70
C ASP A 203 -19.76 -12.85 16.94
N PHE A 204 -20.39 -11.74 17.38
CA PHE A 204 -21.23 -11.68 18.56
C PHE A 204 -22.45 -10.78 18.33
N VAL A 205 -23.66 -11.30 18.54
CA VAL A 205 -24.90 -10.53 18.46
C VAL A 205 -25.43 -10.29 19.86
N SER A 206 -25.38 -9.04 20.32
CA SER A 206 -25.86 -8.62 21.64
C SER A 206 -27.38 -8.54 21.67
N ILE A 207 -28.02 -9.14 22.68
CA ILE A 207 -29.45 -8.93 22.98
C ILE A 207 -29.61 -7.64 23.76
N TYR A 208 -28.73 -7.41 24.75
CA TYR A 208 -28.66 -6.20 25.54
C TYR A 208 -27.19 -5.98 25.94
N GLY A 209 -26.69 -4.76 25.75
CA GLY A 209 -25.28 -4.45 25.97
C GLY A 209 -25.00 -2.96 26.04
N SER A 210 -23.71 -2.63 26.08
CA SER A 210 -23.15 -1.29 26.10
C SER A 210 -22.04 -1.15 25.06
N GLU A 211 -21.89 0.06 24.55
CA GLU A 211 -20.81 0.46 23.63
C GLU A 211 -20.27 1.83 24.08
N GLY A 212 -18.97 1.89 24.32
CA GLY A 212 -18.24 3.12 24.63
C GLY A 212 -17.22 3.40 23.52
N LYS A 213 -17.21 4.61 22.98
CA LYS A 213 -16.19 5.06 22.03
C LYS A 213 -15.52 6.31 22.55
N THR A 214 -14.21 6.39 22.38
CA THR A 214 -13.42 7.57 22.71
C THR A 214 -12.42 7.79 21.58
N GLU A 215 -12.46 8.96 20.98
CA GLU A 215 -11.59 9.39 19.90
C GLU A 215 -10.92 10.70 20.32
N ASN A 216 -9.61 10.79 20.15
CA ASN A 216 -8.84 12.00 20.36
C ASN A 216 -7.97 12.23 19.12
N GLU A 217 -7.97 13.44 18.61
CA GLU A 217 -7.07 13.87 17.55
C GLU A 217 -6.36 15.15 17.98
N GLU A 218 -5.09 15.27 17.62
CA GLU A 218 -4.28 16.46 17.87
C GLU A 218 -3.33 16.67 16.70
N SER A 219 -3.31 17.85 16.10
CA SER A 219 -2.39 18.22 15.03
C SER A 219 -1.74 19.58 15.29
N PHE A 220 -0.49 19.68 14.86
CA PHE A 220 0.32 20.90 14.87
C PHE A 220 0.85 21.12 13.45
N GLU A 221 0.59 22.28 12.85
CA GLU A 221 0.95 22.58 11.45
C GLU A 221 1.76 23.88 11.36
N HIS A 222 2.93 23.81 10.71
CA HIS A 222 3.84 24.93 10.53
C HIS A 222 3.39 25.85 9.39
N GLN A 223 3.14 27.12 9.73
CA GLN A 223 2.76 28.19 8.81
C GLN A 223 3.94 29.14 8.58
N GLY A 224 4.75 28.85 7.58
CA GLY A 224 5.99 29.60 7.24
C GLY A 224 5.78 31.02 6.74
N SER A 225 6.87 31.78 6.66
CA SER A 225 6.90 33.09 5.98
C SER A 225 7.16 32.92 4.48
N SER A 226 6.67 33.86 3.66
CA SER A 226 7.02 33.88 2.23
C SER A 226 7.41 35.25 1.71
N LEU A 227 8.49 35.29 0.93
CA LEU A 227 9.00 36.51 0.28
C LEU A 227 9.01 36.31 -1.23
N ASN A 228 8.32 37.19 -1.95
CA ASN A 228 8.24 37.17 -3.41
C ASN A 228 8.63 38.53 -3.98
N GLY A 229 9.70 38.56 -4.78
CA GLY A 229 10.26 39.79 -5.34
C GLY A 229 10.93 39.58 -6.69
N LYS A 230 11.42 40.65 -7.29
CA LYS A 230 12.37 40.59 -8.40
C LYS A 230 13.74 40.11 -7.93
N ASN A 231 14.29 40.77 -6.91
CA ASN A 231 15.43 40.30 -6.15
C ASN A 231 15.08 40.24 -4.66
N ILE A 232 15.66 39.31 -3.93
CA ILE A 232 15.52 39.19 -2.48
C ILE A 232 16.92 39.27 -1.86
N THR A 233 17.16 40.26 -1.00
CA THR A 233 18.42 40.41 -0.26
C THR A 233 18.15 40.36 1.24
N ILE A 234 18.80 39.43 1.93
CA ILE A 234 18.71 39.25 3.39
C ILE A 234 20.10 39.46 3.97
N THR A 235 20.24 40.37 4.92
CA THR A 235 21.55 40.76 5.46
C THR A 235 21.54 40.86 6.99
N ALA A 236 22.32 40.00 7.65
CA ALA A 236 22.69 40.12 9.04
C ALA A 236 24.08 40.76 9.16
N THR A 237 24.14 41.98 9.69
CA THR A 237 25.34 42.83 9.69
C THR A 237 26.33 42.53 10.82
N LYS A 238 25.92 41.78 11.85
CA LYS A 238 26.78 41.44 13.01
C LYS A 238 26.70 40.00 13.47
N LYS A 239 25.59 39.31 13.21
CA LYS A 239 25.30 37.95 13.67
C LYS A 239 24.81 37.10 12.50
N ASP A 240 23.71 36.38 12.72
CA ASP A 240 23.30 35.25 11.92
C ASP A 240 22.05 35.59 11.11
N VAL A 241 21.85 34.83 10.03
CA VAL A 241 20.55 34.71 9.36
C VAL A 241 19.97 33.35 9.72
N ASN A 242 18.79 33.33 10.35
CA ASN A 242 18.07 32.10 10.69
C ASN A 242 16.78 32.01 9.87
N VAL A 243 16.57 30.87 9.20
CA VAL A 243 15.40 30.62 8.35
C VAL A 243 14.79 29.27 8.72
N VAL A 244 13.47 29.23 8.91
CA VAL A 244 12.76 28.01 9.32
C VAL A 244 11.50 27.83 8.47
N GLY A 245 11.40 26.70 7.77
CA GLY A 245 10.26 26.27 6.95
C GLY A 245 9.61 27.40 6.14
N SER A 246 10.39 28.18 5.42
CA SER A 246 9.94 29.41 4.73
C SER A 246 10.24 29.38 3.23
N ASP A 247 9.47 30.16 2.46
CA ASP A 247 9.51 30.17 0.99
C ASP A 247 10.02 31.50 0.41
N PHE A 248 11.02 31.43 -0.46
CA PHE A 248 11.61 32.59 -1.14
C PHE A 248 11.52 32.38 -2.65
N THR A 249 10.85 33.30 -3.35
CA THR A 249 10.74 33.27 -4.81
C THR A 249 11.18 34.60 -5.42
N ALA A 250 12.29 34.59 -6.15
CA ALA A 250 12.80 35.74 -6.88
C ALA A 250 12.68 35.55 -8.40
N GLN A 251 12.26 36.60 -9.11
CA GLN A 251 12.29 36.60 -10.58
C GLN A 251 13.73 36.58 -11.14
N GLU A 252 14.68 37.14 -10.39
CA GLU A 252 16.09 37.19 -10.75
C GLU A 252 16.95 36.54 -9.67
N ASN A 253 17.31 37.24 -8.59
CA ASN A 253 18.34 36.76 -7.66
C ASN A 253 17.86 36.69 -6.21
N ILE A 254 18.37 35.70 -5.48
CA ILE A 254 18.31 35.66 -4.01
C ILE A 254 19.72 35.75 -3.46
N HIS A 255 19.96 36.68 -2.53
CA HIS A 255 21.23 36.83 -1.82
C HIS A 255 20.99 36.85 -0.31
N VAL A 256 21.60 35.90 0.39
CA VAL A 256 21.59 35.80 1.86
C VAL A 256 23.01 36.00 2.37
N SER A 257 23.21 37.00 3.23
CA SER A 257 24.52 37.35 3.78
C SER A 257 24.50 37.49 5.30
N ALA A 258 25.47 36.89 5.99
CA ALA A 258 25.63 36.96 7.44
C ALA A 258 27.09 37.26 7.84
N ALA A 259 27.27 38.14 8.82
CA ALA A 259 28.57 38.41 9.43
C ALA A 259 29.06 37.28 10.36
N HIS A 260 28.24 36.26 10.59
CA HIS A 260 28.60 35.07 11.34
C HIS A 260 28.06 33.83 10.61
N ASP A 261 26.88 33.31 10.97
CA ASP A 261 26.36 32.06 10.38
C ASP A 261 25.07 32.27 9.56
N ILE A 262 24.84 31.41 8.57
CA ILE A 262 23.53 31.22 7.92
C ILE A 262 23.00 29.85 8.33
N ASN A 263 21.85 29.83 9.01
CA ASN A 263 21.19 28.61 9.46
C ASN A 263 19.81 28.49 8.81
N VAL A 264 19.60 27.44 8.03
CA VAL A 264 18.31 27.12 7.42
C VAL A 264 17.86 25.74 7.89
N SER A 265 16.66 25.67 8.46
CA SER A 265 16.04 24.43 8.93
C SER A 265 14.62 24.25 8.38
N PRO A 266 14.07 23.03 8.41
CA PRO A 266 12.66 22.84 8.12
C PRO A 266 11.78 23.31 9.29
N GLY A 267 10.53 23.62 9.01
CA GLY A 267 9.47 23.68 10.01
C GLY A 267 9.00 22.27 10.40
N HIS A 268 8.26 22.14 11.49
CA HIS A 268 7.82 20.84 11.99
C HIS A 268 6.30 20.76 12.13
N ASN A 269 5.72 19.69 11.60
CA ASN A 269 4.32 19.35 11.79
C ASN A 269 4.24 18.08 12.65
N SER A 270 3.16 17.92 13.40
CA SER A 270 2.84 16.64 14.05
C SER A 270 1.35 16.36 14.01
N HIS A 271 1.00 15.09 13.98
CA HIS A 271 -0.37 14.62 14.04
C HIS A 271 -0.44 13.40 14.94
N LYS A 272 -1.42 13.34 15.83
CA LYS A 272 -1.66 12.25 16.76
C LYS A 272 -3.14 11.89 16.78
N SER A 273 -3.43 10.60 16.74
CA SER A 273 -4.79 10.07 16.85
C SER A 273 -4.80 8.89 17.82
N ASN A 274 -5.72 8.94 18.78
CA ASN A 274 -5.98 7.85 19.71
C ASN A 274 -7.45 7.46 19.62
N SER A 275 -7.72 6.18 19.43
CA SER A 275 -9.08 5.62 19.43
C SER A 275 -9.20 4.48 20.44
N GLN A 276 -10.35 4.41 21.10
CA GLN A 276 -10.71 3.33 22.01
C GLN A 276 -12.19 3.01 21.82
N GLU A 277 -12.49 1.76 21.52
CA GLU A 277 -13.85 1.25 21.40
C GLU A 277 -14.01 0.04 22.32
N GLU A 278 -14.94 0.12 23.26
CA GLU A 278 -15.29 -0.93 24.19
C GLU A 278 -16.73 -1.37 23.95
N ARG A 279 -16.94 -2.68 23.77
CA ARG A 279 -18.26 -3.28 23.61
C ARG A 279 -18.44 -4.39 24.62
N GLU A 280 -19.54 -4.36 25.35
CA GLU A 280 -19.94 -5.43 26.26
C GLU A 280 -21.38 -5.83 26.01
N GLY A 281 -21.71 -7.10 26.15
CA GLY A 281 -23.10 -7.52 26.03
C GLY A 281 -23.36 -8.97 26.37
N PHE A 282 -24.63 -9.27 26.57
CA PHE A 282 -25.14 -10.64 26.67
C PHE A 282 -25.84 -11.02 25.36
N GLY A 283 -25.50 -12.18 24.80
CA GLY A 283 -26.02 -12.54 23.49
C GLY A 283 -25.50 -13.85 22.91
N PHE A 284 -25.60 -13.96 21.59
CA PHE A 284 -25.23 -15.16 20.84
C PHE A 284 -23.87 -14.96 20.16
N GLN A 285 -22.91 -15.82 20.47
CA GLN A 285 -21.63 -15.90 19.79
C GLN A 285 -21.68 -16.94 18.67
N PHE A 286 -21.21 -16.59 17.48
CA PHE A 286 -21.16 -17.48 16.32
C PHE A 286 -19.71 -17.69 15.91
N GLU A 287 -19.16 -18.87 16.16
CA GLU A 287 -17.80 -19.18 15.75
C GLU A 287 -17.81 -20.18 14.60
N LYS A 288 -17.08 -19.84 13.54
CA LYS A 288 -16.88 -20.71 12.38
C LYS A 288 -15.43 -21.20 12.39
N SER A 289 -15.22 -22.45 12.76
CA SER A 289 -13.92 -23.13 12.61
C SER A 289 -13.92 -24.00 11.35
N LYS A 290 -12.73 -24.40 10.87
CA LYS A 290 -12.59 -25.35 9.73
C LYS A 290 -13.20 -26.74 10.03
N SER A 291 -13.53 -27.04 11.28
CA SER A 291 -14.03 -28.34 11.74
C SER A 291 -15.44 -28.33 12.35
N GLY A 292 -16.15 -27.21 12.27
CA GLY A 292 -17.55 -27.11 12.71
C GLY A 292 -17.97 -25.68 13.06
N ALA A 293 -19.28 -25.42 13.00
CA ALA A 293 -19.89 -24.18 13.49
C ALA A 293 -20.39 -24.40 14.93
N SER A 294 -20.05 -23.50 15.85
CA SER A 294 -20.60 -23.50 17.22
C SER A 294 -21.44 -22.25 17.45
N VAL A 295 -22.47 -22.42 18.28
CA VAL A 295 -23.31 -21.32 18.76
C VAL A 295 -23.19 -21.27 20.27
N GLY A 296 -22.73 -20.14 20.79
CA GLY A 296 -22.61 -19.85 22.21
C GLY A 296 -23.68 -18.88 22.68
N VAL A 297 -24.17 -19.04 23.91
CA VAL A 297 -24.93 -18.01 24.64
C VAL A 297 -24.12 -17.60 25.84
N GLY A 298 -23.81 -16.32 25.96
CA GLY A 298 -22.92 -15.85 27.01
C GLY A 298 -22.71 -14.34 27.03
N ILE A 299 -21.79 -13.93 27.89
CA ILE A 299 -21.30 -12.56 27.98
C ILE A 299 -20.04 -12.47 27.12
N ALA A 300 -19.98 -11.44 26.28
CA ALA A 300 -18.80 -11.11 25.51
C ALA A 300 -18.35 -9.69 25.85
N SER A 301 -17.04 -9.48 25.86
CA SER A 301 -16.44 -8.14 25.80
C SER A 301 -15.41 -8.06 24.68
N ALA A 302 -15.34 -6.91 24.03
CA ALA A 302 -14.33 -6.57 23.03
C ALA A 302 -13.82 -5.16 23.30
N LYS A 303 -12.49 -4.99 23.26
CA LYS A 303 -11.82 -3.71 23.41
C LYS A 303 -10.81 -3.54 22.28
N ASP A 304 -11.04 -2.54 21.45
CA ASP A 304 -10.17 -2.17 20.35
C ASP A 304 -9.52 -0.82 20.69
N THR A 305 -8.21 -0.72 20.56
CA THR A 305 -7.45 0.51 20.80
C THR A 305 -6.48 0.79 19.66
N GLY A 306 -6.48 2.01 19.13
CA GLY A 306 -5.53 2.52 18.15
C GLY A 306 -4.76 3.71 18.71
N ASP A 307 -3.46 3.76 18.48
CA ASP A 307 -2.58 4.88 18.80
C ASP A 307 -1.67 5.13 17.60
N GLN A 308 -1.81 6.29 17.00
CA GLN A 308 -1.08 6.69 15.80
C GLN A 308 -0.49 8.08 16.02
N TRP A 309 0.76 8.26 15.61
CA TRP A 309 1.36 9.58 15.53
C TRP A 309 2.33 9.69 14.36
N GLU A 310 2.50 10.90 13.87
CA GLU A 310 3.37 11.25 12.76
C GLU A 310 3.98 12.63 13.02
N ASN A 311 5.28 12.78 12.82
CA ASN A 311 5.99 14.05 12.80
C ASN A 311 6.62 14.22 11.42
N THR A 312 6.29 15.30 10.72
CA THR A 312 6.83 15.61 9.39
C THR A 312 7.58 16.93 9.36
N ASN A 313 8.46 17.08 8.37
CA ASN A 313 9.26 18.28 8.16
C ASN A 313 8.72 19.08 6.98
N THR A 314 8.68 20.41 7.11
CA THR A 314 8.33 21.37 6.06
C THR A 314 9.61 22.07 5.60
N PRO A 315 10.22 21.68 4.45
CA PRO A 315 11.46 22.26 3.94
C PRO A 315 11.41 23.77 3.73
N SER A 316 12.55 24.44 3.89
CA SER A 316 12.74 25.81 3.41
C SER A 316 13.11 25.81 1.92
N ASN A 317 12.50 26.69 1.12
CA ASN A 317 12.64 26.70 -0.33
C ASN A 317 13.17 28.05 -0.85
N PHE A 318 14.24 28.02 -1.64
CA PHE A 318 14.84 29.18 -2.30
C PHE A 318 14.78 29.00 -3.82
N LYS A 319 13.96 29.80 -4.50
CA LYS A 319 13.76 29.72 -5.95
C LYS A 319 14.08 31.04 -6.65
N ALA A 320 15.06 31.03 -7.54
CA ALA A 320 15.50 32.21 -8.28
C ALA A 320 15.47 31.99 -9.80
N GLY A 321 14.98 32.99 -10.54
CA GLY A 321 14.99 32.98 -12.01
C GLY A 321 16.38 33.20 -12.64
N LYS A 322 17.39 33.54 -11.84
CA LYS A 322 18.82 33.56 -12.16
C LYS A 322 19.59 32.86 -11.04
N ASP A 323 20.12 33.60 -10.06
CA ASP A 323 21.08 33.05 -9.10
C ASP A 323 20.56 32.98 -7.66
N VAL A 324 21.07 32.01 -6.90
CA VAL A 324 20.98 31.99 -5.43
C VAL A 324 22.39 32.07 -4.85
N GLN A 325 22.62 33.01 -3.93
CA GLN A 325 23.89 33.20 -3.24
C GLN A 325 23.73 33.17 -1.72
N PHE A 326 24.54 32.36 -1.05
CA PHE A 326 24.73 32.34 0.40
C PHE A 326 26.15 32.77 0.74
N SER A 327 26.32 33.75 1.63
CA SER A 327 27.64 34.27 2.03
C SER A 327 27.74 34.49 3.54
N ALA A 328 28.58 33.71 4.21
CA ALA A 328 28.76 33.77 5.67
C ALA A 328 30.25 33.91 6.04
N ASP A 329 30.57 34.78 6.99
CA ASP A 329 31.95 34.92 7.50
C ASP A 329 32.42 33.68 8.29
N HIS A 330 31.48 32.84 8.77
CA HIS A 330 31.73 31.56 9.44
C HIS A 330 31.04 30.41 8.70
N ASP A 331 29.90 29.90 9.17
CA ASP A 331 29.31 28.66 8.68
C ASP A 331 28.02 28.88 7.86
N VAL A 332 27.77 28.01 6.89
CA VAL A 332 26.50 27.90 6.17
C VAL A 332 25.91 26.51 6.42
N ASN A 333 24.81 26.45 7.16
CA ASN A 333 24.12 25.22 7.55
C ASN A 333 22.74 25.16 6.89
N LEU A 334 22.56 24.19 6.00
CA LEU A 334 21.34 23.99 5.22
C LEU A 334 20.77 22.60 5.51
N GLN A 335 19.79 22.54 6.40
CA GLN A 335 19.11 21.31 6.77
C GLN A 335 17.80 21.17 5.98
N ALA A 336 17.60 20.04 5.31
CA ALA A 336 16.39 19.75 4.53
C ALA A 336 15.93 20.94 3.66
N THR A 337 16.87 21.62 3.01
CA THR A 337 16.65 22.87 2.28
C THR A 337 16.67 22.61 0.78
N ASN A 338 15.73 23.21 0.05
CA ASN A 338 15.68 23.14 -1.41
C ASN A 338 16.13 24.48 -2.01
N VAL A 339 17.09 24.41 -2.93
CA VAL A 339 17.62 25.57 -3.65
C VAL A 339 17.51 25.31 -5.15
N LEU A 340 16.79 26.19 -5.84
CA LEU A 340 16.60 26.13 -7.29
C LEU A 340 16.97 27.47 -7.91
N ALA A 341 18.02 27.47 -8.74
CA ALA A 341 18.47 28.62 -9.49
C ALA A 341 18.45 28.31 -10.99
N ASN A 342 17.78 29.11 -11.81
CA ASN A 342 17.79 28.91 -13.26
C ASN A 342 19.15 29.20 -13.92
N ARG A 343 20.10 29.78 -13.18
CA ARG A 343 21.48 30.04 -13.60
C ARG A 343 22.47 29.44 -12.61
N ASP A 344 22.91 30.17 -11.58
CA ASP A 344 24.01 29.72 -10.71
C ASP A 344 23.58 29.62 -9.22
N VAL A 345 24.07 28.58 -8.53
CA VAL A 345 24.04 28.50 -7.05
C VAL A 345 25.44 28.71 -6.52
N ASN A 346 25.62 29.68 -5.62
CA ASN A 346 26.93 30.02 -5.04
C ASN A 346 26.85 30.01 -3.50
N ILE A 347 27.73 29.25 -2.85
CA ILE A 347 27.85 29.21 -1.38
C ILE A 347 29.28 29.56 -1.00
N ASP A 348 29.45 30.64 -0.24
CA ASP A 348 30.74 31.11 0.26
C ASP A 348 30.71 31.16 1.78
N ALA A 349 31.49 30.29 2.43
CA ALA A 349 31.57 30.18 3.88
C ALA A 349 33.02 30.36 4.35
N GLY A 350 33.25 31.25 5.31
CA GLY A 350 34.57 31.47 5.89
C GLY A 350 35.13 30.23 6.62
N ASN A 351 34.26 29.33 7.07
CA ASN A 351 34.61 28.07 7.73
C ASN A 351 33.95 26.85 7.07
N THR A 352 32.74 26.42 7.44
CA THR A 352 32.16 25.12 7.05
C THR A 352 30.84 25.28 6.28
N ILE A 353 30.61 24.40 5.29
CA ILE A 353 29.31 24.25 4.61
C ILE A 353 28.73 22.88 4.99
N THR A 354 27.53 22.87 5.55
CA THR A 354 26.82 21.65 5.97
C THR A 354 25.48 21.52 5.25
N LEU A 355 25.29 20.42 4.50
CA LEU A 355 24.04 20.04 3.85
C LEU A 355 23.49 18.79 4.53
N SER A 356 22.57 18.96 5.48
CA SER A 356 22.07 17.86 6.32
C SER A 356 20.63 17.47 6.01
N GLU A 357 20.28 16.27 6.43
CA GLU A 357 18.93 15.73 6.40
C GLU A 357 18.14 16.07 7.67
N SER A 358 16.83 15.95 7.59
CA SER A 358 15.92 15.79 8.73
C SER A 358 15.20 14.44 8.61
N TYR A 359 14.31 14.12 9.54
CA TYR A 359 13.60 12.84 9.56
C TYR A 359 12.11 13.01 9.79
N ASP A 360 11.31 12.47 8.86
CA ASP A 360 9.89 12.23 9.07
C ASP A 360 9.73 10.93 9.83
N THR A 361 9.03 10.98 10.96
CA THR A 361 8.87 9.82 11.85
C THR A 361 7.40 9.51 12.06
N SER A 362 7.05 8.24 12.11
CA SER A 362 5.68 7.83 12.40
C SER A 362 5.60 6.52 13.16
N ASN A 363 4.50 6.35 13.86
CA ASN A 363 4.17 5.16 14.61
C ASN A 363 2.68 4.85 14.43
N ALA A 364 2.38 3.58 14.20
CA ALA A 364 1.02 3.07 14.28
C ALA A 364 1.00 1.85 15.19
N LYS A 365 0.14 1.86 16.20
CA LYS A 365 -0.10 0.74 17.12
C LYS A 365 -1.59 0.41 17.16
N GLU A 366 -1.90 -0.85 16.91
CA GLU A 366 -3.26 -1.39 17.02
C GLU A 366 -3.27 -2.54 18.02
N LYS A 367 -4.32 -2.59 18.84
CA LYS A 367 -4.50 -3.62 19.85
C LYS A 367 -5.96 -4.02 19.94
N HIS A 368 -6.19 -5.33 19.91
CA HIS A 368 -7.49 -5.98 19.98
C HIS A 368 -7.52 -6.94 21.18
N GLU A 369 -8.48 -6.76 22.07
CA GLU A 369 -8.75 -7.66 23.19
C GLU A 369 -10.17 -8.18 23.10
N LYS A 370 -10.35 -9.50 23.22
CA LYS A 370 -11.67 -10.15 23.23
C LYS A 370 -11.75 -11.13 24.38
N SER A 371 -12.91 -11.16 25.04
CA SER A 371 -13.23 -12.18 26.02
C SER A 371 -14.64 -12.72 25.82
N PHE A 372 -14.80 -14.02 26.07
CA PHE A 372 -16.10 -14.66 26.05
C PHE A 372 -16.23 -15.66 27.20
N ALA A 373 -17.38 -15.60 27.88
CA ALA A 373 -17.77 -16.55 28.91
C ALA A 373 -19.20 -17.01 28.66
N GLY A 374 -19.40 -18.31 28.39
CA GLY A 374 -20.73 -18.80 28.02
C GLY A 374 -20.86 -20.30 27.80
N VAL A 375 -22.09 -20.71 27.48
CA VAL A 375 -22.46 -22.09 27.16
C VAL A 375 -22.52 -22.23 25.63
N THR A 376 -21.78 -23.18 25.07
CA THR A 376 -21.60 -23.41 23.64
C THR A 376 -22.06 -24.81 23.25
N GLY A 377 -22.72 -24.96 22.10
CA GLY A 377 -23.02 -26.25 21.48
C GLY A 377 -22.10 -26.49 20.28
N SER A 378 -21.45 -27.65 20.20
CA SER A 378 -20.50 -27.97 19.12
C SER A 378 -20.67 -29.39 18.53
N VAL A 379 -20.24 -29.54 17.27
CA VAL A 379 -19.94 -30.83 16.62
C VAL A 379 -18.42 -30.83 16.42
N ASN A 380 -17.68 -31.70 17.12
CA ASN A 380 -16.22 -31.57 17.27
C ASN A 380 -15.43 -32.38 16.23
N VAL A 381 -14.47 -31.73 15.56
CA VAL A 381 -13.23 -32.36 15.05
C VAL A 381 -12.05 -31.40 15.27
N GLY A 382 -10.86 -31.91 15.56
CA GLY A 382 -9.72 -31.18 16.16
C GLY A 382 -9.22 -29.93 15.44
N ALA A 383 -8.62 -29.01 16.21
CA ALA A 383 -8.26 -27.65 15.83
C ALA A 383 -6.81 -27.48 15.36
N LEU A 384 -6.58 -26.57 14.40
CA LEU A 384 -5.28 -25.99 14.04
C LEU A 384 -5.43 -24.47 13.86
N GLY A 385 -4.45 -23.73 14.40
CA GLY A 385 -4.43 -22.26 14.55
C GLY A 385 -4.30 -21.47 13.24
N THR A 386 -4.64 -20.19 13.32
CA THR A 386 -4.87 -19.25 12.22
C THR A 386 -3.58 -18.62 11.67
N VAL A 387 -3.28 -18.87 10.40
CA VAL A 387 -2.29 -18.13 9.58
C VAL A 387 -3.00 -16.94 8.92
N GLN A 388 -3.32 -15.90 9.68
CA GLN A 388 -4.08 -14.75 9.17
C GLN A 388 -3.47 -13.37 9.47
N GLY A 389 -2.65 -13.22 10.52
CA GLY A 389 -2.17 -11.91 10.99
C GLY A 389 -1.35 -11.08 9.99
N ILE A 390 -0.51 -11.71 9.16
CA ILE A 390 0.36 -10.99 8.21
C ILE A 390 -0.41 -10.54 6.96
N LYS A 391 -1.43 -11.31 6.53
CA LYS A 391 -2.25 -10.98 5.36
C LYS A 391 -3.28 -9.90 5.66
N ASP A 392 -3.76 -9.82 6.90
CA ASP A 392 -4.79 -8.85 7.27
C ASP A 392 -4.21 -7.45 7.50
N ALA A 393 -2.96 -7.32 7.99
CA ALA A 393 -2.24 -6.04 8.06
C ALA A 393 -1.94 -5.45 6.66
N VAL A 394 -1.58 -6.29 5.68
CA VAL A 394 -1.30 -5.84 4.30
C VAL A 394 -2.59 -5.60 3.48
N LYS A 395 -3.70 -6.27 3.83
CA LYS A 395 -5.00 -6.07 3.17
C LYS A 395 -5.78 -4.88 3.72
N GLN A 396 -5.66 -4.55 5.00
CA GLN A 396 -6.31 -3.36 5.57
C GLN A 396 -5.69 -2.05 5.06
N ALA A 397 -4.41 -2.06 4.67
CA ALA A 397 -3.77 -0.94 3.96
C ALA A 397 -4.26 -0.72 2.49
N LYS A 398 -5.20 -1.53 1.97
CA LYS A 398 -5.64 -1.49 0.56
C LYS A 398 -7.13 -1.22 0.35
N ASN A 399 -7.94 -1.05 1.39
CA ASN A 399 -9.37 -0.79 1.23
C ASN A 399 -9.65 0.71 1.05
N LYS A 400 -10.39 1.03 -0.02
CA LYS A 400 -10.89 2.37 -0.35
C LYS A 400 -12.11 2.71 0.53
N ASP A 401 -11.91 3.51 1.57
CA ASP A 401 -12.94 4.37 2.16
C ASP A 401 -12.28 5.72 2.51
N ASP A 402 -12.81 6.81 1.94
CA ASP A 402 -12.17 8.13 1.77
C ASP A 402 -12.16 9.01 3.05
N LYS A 403 -11.95 8.46 4.26
CA LYS A 403 -12.02 9.28 5.51
C LYS A 403 -10.90 9.12 6.54
N HIS A 404 -9.96 8.19 6.38
CA HIS A 404 -8.78 8.10 7.24
C HIS A 404 -7.51 8.00 6.39
N HIS A 405 -7.00 9.16 5.98
CA HIS A 405 -5.84 9.28 5.08
C HIS A 405 -4.54 9.45 5.84
N ILE A 406 -3.97 8.37 6.40
CA ILE A 406 -2.55 8.37 6.83
C ILE A 406 -1.82 7.10 6.38
N ALA A 407 -2.52 5.98 6.17
CA ALA A 407 -1.90 4.73 5.69
C ALA A 407 -1.45 4.74 4.20
N ASN A 408 -1.96 5.66 3.38
CA ASN A 408 -1.57 5.76 1.96
C ASN A 408 -0.22 6.48 1.75
N GLY A 409 0.18 7.39 2.66
CA GLY A 409 1.46 8.11 2.58
C GLY A 409 2.67 7.20 2.87
N LEU A 410 2.51 6.31 3.86
CA LEU A 410 3.52 5.36 4.33
C LEU A 410 3.98 4.33 3.28
N ILE A 411 3.10 3.97 2.32
CA ILE A 411 3.46 3.07 1.21
C ILE A 411 3.76 3.85 -0.08
N ALA A 412 3.38 5.14 -0.17
CA ALA A 412 3.70 5.99 -1.30
C ALA A 412 5.17 6.47 -1.26
N GLY A 413 5.72 6.77 -0.08
CA GLY A 413 7.13 7.17 0.10
C GLY A 413 8.12 6.10 -0.37
N LEU A 414 7.85 4.82 -0.09
CA LEU A 414 8.64 3.68 -0.58
C LEU A 414 8.42 3.36 -2.07
N LYS A 415 7.32 3.82 -2.67
CA LYS A 415 7.07 3.69 -4.12
C LYS A 415 7.77 4.76 -4.96
N GLY A 416 8.20 5.87 -4.36
CA GLY A 416 8.83 7.00 -5.05
C GLY A 416 10.23 6.69 -5.63
N TYR A 417 11.09 5.99 -4.88
CA TYR A 417 12.49 5.75 -5.32
C TYR A 417 12.61 4.73 -6.46
N ASN A 418 11.73 3.72 -6.51
CA ASN A 418 11.77 2.67 -7.53
C ASN A 418 11.08 3.05 -8.87
N LEU A 419 10.41 4.20 -8.94
CA LEU A 419 9.61 4.59 -10.12
C LEU A 419 10.34 5.52 -11.09
N PHE A 420 11.42 6.20 -10.69
CA PHE A 420 12.10 7.18 -11.55
C PHE A 420 13.19 6.57 -12.45
N THR A 421 13.80 5.43 -12.07
CA THR A 421 14.88 4.79 -12.86
C THR A 421 14.45 3.56 -13.67
N LYS A 422 13.34 2.89 -13.33
CA LYS A 422 12.81 1.73 -14.10
C LYS A 422 11.79 2.09 -15.19
N GLY A 423 11.36 3.36 -15.27
CA GLY A 423 10.39 3.83 -16.28
C GLY A 423 10.97 4.09 -17.68
N LYS A 424 12.29 4.28 -17.84
CA LYS A 424 12.92 4.55 -19.15
C LYS A 424 13.48 3.31 -19.86
N SER A 425 13.83 2.25 -19.13
CA SER A 425 14.44 1.03 -19.71
C SER A 425 13.42 -0.01 -20.17
N PHE A 426 12.16 0.07 -19.72
CA PHE A 426 11.05 -0.74 -20.23
C PHE A 426 10.39 -0.12 -21.47
N PHE A 427 10.52 1.20 -21.65
CA PHE A 427 10.00 1.91 -22.83
C PHE A 427 10.81 1.60 -24.10
N ASN A 428 12.14 1.42 -23.98
CA ASN A 428 13.00 1.01 -25.10
C ASN A 428 12.91 -0.50 -25.45
N PHE A 429 12.37 -1.33 -24.55
CA PHE A 429 12.02 -2.72 -24.85
C PHE A 429 10.65 -2.84 -25.56
N LEU A 430 9.76 -1.86 -25.35
CA LEU A 430 8.45 -1.79 -26.02
C LEU A 430 8.50 -1.03 -27.35
N THR A 431 9.46 -0.13 -27.58
CA THR A 431 9.68 0.50 -28.88
C THR A 431 10.72 -0.27 -29.67
N GLY A 432 10.30 -1.41 -30.23
CA GLY A 432 11.15 -2.28 -31.00
C GLY A 432 11.92 -1.56 -32.10
N ASN A 433 13.26 -1.66 -32.05
CA ASN A 433 14.06 -1.60 -33.26
C ASN A 433 15.38 -2.38 -33.10
N THR A 434 15.63 -3.24 -34.09
CA THR A 434 16.79 -4.14 -34.30
C THR A 434 16.87 -5.34 -33.33
N GLY A 435 16.86 -6.62 -33.71
CA GLY A 435 16.93 -7.30 -35.01
C GLY A 435 17.96 -8.42 -34.94
N GLU A 436 17.60 -9.64 -34.48
CA GLU A 436 17.98 -10.96 -35.03
C GLU A 436 17.63 -12.15 -34.11
N ARG A 437 17.31 -13.27 -34.76
CA ARG A 437 16.78 -14.54 -34.23
C ARG A 437 17.87 -15.46 -33.67
N GLY A 438 17.52 -16.30 -32.68
CA GLY A 438 17.91 -17.72 -32.73
C GLY A 438 18.35 -18.41 -31.43
N ASN A 439 17.52 -19.38 -31.01
CA ASN A 439 17.86 -20.70 -30.46
C ASN A 439 18.30 -20.85 -28.98
N THR A 440 17.47 -21.54 -28.18
CA THR A 440 17.76 -22.90 -27.68
C THR A 440 16.53 -23.51 -27.01
N ALA A 441 16.00 -24.57 -27.63
CA ALA A 441 15.12 -25.55 -27.01
C ALA A 441 15.95 -26.71 -26.44
N ARG A 442 15.55 -27.25 -25.28
CA ARG A 442 15.59 -28.68 -24.85
C ARG A 442 15.67 -28.77 -23.32
N ALA A 443 14.67 -29.41 -22.70
CA ALA A 443 14.84 -30.51 -21.73
C ALA A 443 13.57 -30.73 -20.86
N GLN A 444 12.47 -31.19 -21.45
CA GLN A 444 11.43 -31.92 -20.70
C GLN A 444 10.91 -33.08 -21.55
N GLY A 445 11.51 -34.23 -21.34
CA GLY A 445 11.08 -35.52 -21.87
C GLY A 445 11.68 -36.60 -20.98
N ASN A 446 10.82 -37.48 -20.48
CA ASN A 446 11.06 -38.64 -19.61
C ASN A 446 11.14 -38.31 -18.11
N VAL A 447 10.09 -38.61 -17.34
CA VAL A 447 9.92 -39.86 -16.57
C VAL A 447 8.46 -39.90 -16.11
N ALA A 448 7.55 -40.15 -17.06
CA ALA A 448 6.29 -40.79 -16.77
C ALA A 448 6.57 -42.29 -16.76
N GLY A 449 6.48 -42.92 -15.60
CA GLY A 449 6.70 -44.35 -15.47
C GLY A 449 7.17 -44.73 -14.08
N ASN A 450 6.24 -44.76 -13.13
CA ASN A 450 6.14 -45.83 -12.14
C ASN A 450 4.92 -45.59 -11.25
N LEU A 451 3.98 -46.56 -11.31
CA LEU A 451 3.32 -47.11 -10.12
C LEU A 451 2.32 -46.17 -9.41
N ALA A 452 1.02 -46.11 -9.72
CA ALA A 452 0.01 -47.17 -9.59
C ALA A 452 0.14 -48.00 -8.29
N GLY A 453 -0.67 -47.72 -7.26
CA GLY A 453 -1.00 -48.73 -6.24
C GLY A 453 -1.51 -48.23 -4.87
N SER A 454 -2.80 -48.51 -4.60
CA SER A 454 -3.48 -48.58 -3.28
C SER A 454 -3.82 -47.23 -2.61
N THR A 455 -5.06 -46.94 -2.21
CA THR A 455 -5.69 -47.64 -1.08
C THR A 455 -7.21 -47.49 -1.07
N LYS A 456 -7.89 -48.61 -1.31
CA LYS A 456 -9.35 -48.76 -1.34
C LYS A 456 -9.92 -49.18 0.03
N ASP A 457 -9.23 -48.88 1.13
CA ASP A 457 -9.51 -49.47 2.46
C ASP A 457 -9.60 -48.47 3.64
N ALA A 458 -9.56 -47.15 3.41
CA ALA A 458 -9.56 -46.15 4.50
C ALA A 458 -10.87 -45.36 4.70
N LEU A 459 -11.94 -45.64 3.96
CA LEU A 459 -13.21 -44.90 4.05
C LEU A 459 -14.43 -45.79 4.36
N ALA A 460 -14.22 -46.85 5.15
CA ALA A 460 -15.29 -47.71 5.65
C ALA A 460 -15.62 -47.51 7.14
N ASN A 461 -15.01 -46.54 7.84
CA ASN A 461 -15.22 -46.34 9.29
C ASN A 461 -15.37 -44.87 9.69
N MET A 462 -16.43 -44.19 9.25
CA MET A 462 -16.89 -42.96 9.93
C MET A 462 -18.42 -42.78 9.79
N ALA A 463 -19.13 -43.64 10.51
CA ALA A 463 -20.55 -43.46 10.84
C ALA A 463 -20.68 -43.46 12.37
N ASP A 464 -20.55 -42.30 13.02
CA ASP A 464 -21.24 -41.99 14.28
C ASP A 464 -21.07 -40.48 14.61
N ALA A 465 -22.18 -39.75 14.79
CA ALA A 465 -22.17 -38.31 15.12
C ALA A 465 -22.68 -38.11 16.56
N SER A 466 -21.91 -37.45 17.42
CA SER A 466 -22.29 -37.12 18.80
C SER A 466 -22.37 -35.59 19.00
N ALA A 467 -23.33 -35.13 19.81
CA ALA A 467 -23.53 -33.73 20.17
C ALA A 467 -23.06 -33.48 21.61
N SER A 468 -22.30 -32.40 21.84
CA SER A 468 -21.78 -32.01 23.16
C SER A 468 -22.15 -30.57 23.52
N VAL A 469 -22.44 -30.33 24.81
CA VAL A 469 -22.69 -29.00 25.39
C VAL A 469 -21.49 -28.63 26.27
N THR A 470 -20.88 -27.48 26.02
CA THR A 470 -19.61 -27.07 26.63
C THR A 470 -19.70 -25.69 27.26
N VAL A 471 -19.28 -25.55 28.51
CA VAL A 471 -19.14 -24.26 29.20
C VAL A 471 -17.68 -23.85 29.15
N GLY A 472 -17.37 -22.62 28.71
CA GLY A 472 -15.99 -22.22 28.51
C GLY A 472 -15.73 -20.73 28.73
N PHE A 473 -14.47 -20.46 29.04
CA PHE A 473 -13.88 -19.13 29.12
C PHE A 473 -12.80 -19.01 28.05
N LYS A 474 -12.83 -17.92 27.29
CA LYS A 474 -11.87 -17.62 26.22
C LYS A 474 -11.40 -16.17 26.34
N THR A 475 -10.10 -15.97 26.15
CA THR A 475 -9.47 -14.65 26.06
C THR A 475 -8.47 -14.62 24.90
N GLU A 476 -8.51 -13.55 24.12
CA GLU A 476 -7.65 -13.31 22.96
C GLU A 476 -7.12 -11.88 23.01
N LYS A 477 -5.83 -11.73 22.74
CA LYS A 477 -5.13 -10.46 22.69
C LYS A 477 -4.19 -10.43 21.49
N ALA A 478 -4.35 -9.44 20.63
CA ALA A 478 -3.49 -9.20 19.48
C ALA A 478 -3.00 -7.75 19.50
N GLU A 479 -1.69 -7.55 19.41
CA GLU A 479 -1.05 -6.24 19.30
C GLU A 479 -0.15 -6.21 18.06
N ALA A 480 -0.24 -5.15 17.28
CA ALA A 480 0.63 -4.87 16.15
C ALA A 480 1.15 -3.44 16.27
N SER A 481 2.43 -3.24 15.97
CA SER A 481 3.04 -1.91 15.93
C SER A 481 4.02 -1.79 14.78
N SER A 482 4.09 -0.59 14.21
CA SER A 482 5.00 -0.23 13.12
C SER A 482 5.56 1.16 13.40
N GLN A 483 6.87 1.30 13.28
CA GLN A 483 7.60 2.56 13.40
C GLN A 483 8.43 2.79 12.15
N THR A 484 8.43 4.01 11.64
CA THR A 484 9.24 4.39 10.47
C THR A 484 9.97 5.71 10.73
N SER A 485 11.17 5.84 10.17
CA SER A 485 11.94 7.08 10.10
C SER A 485 12.46 7.22 8.69
N THR A 486 12.07 8.28 7.99
CA THR A 486 12.44 8.54 6.58
C THR A 486 13.19 9.85 6.50
N ALA A 487 14.37 9.82 5.90
CA ALA A 487 15.21 11.00 5.70
C ALA A 487 14.57 11.97 4.71
N VAL A 488 14.46 13.23 5.14
CA VAL A 488 14.11 14.39 4.32
C VAL A 488 15.40 15.15 4.02
N THR A 489 15.84 15.10 2.77
CA THR A 489 17.14 15.64 2.34
C THR A 489 16.99 16.91 1.52
N GLY A 490 17.98 17.80 1.58
CA GLY A 490 18.01 18.98 0.72
C GLY A 490 18.37 18.68 -0.73
N THR A 491 17.91 19.55 -1.64
CA THR A 491 18.26 19.53 -3.07
C THR A 491 18.84 20.87 -3.49
N MET A 492 19.86 20.86 -4.33
CA MET A 492 20.45 22.05 -4.94
C MET A 492 20.52 21.87 -6.43
N GLU A 493 19.75 22.67 -7.16
CA GLU A 493 19.69 22.61 -8.60
C GLU A 493 20.05 23.96 -9.22
N ALA A 494 21.06 23.94 -10.08
CA ALA A 494 21.47 25.09 -10.88
C ALA A 494 21.35 24.82 -12.37
N GLY A 495 20.74 25.76 -13.10
CA GLY A 495 20.59 25.67 -14.54
C GLY A 495 21.92 25.70 -15.30
N ARG A 496 22.95 26.34 -14.74
CA ARG A 496 24.30 26.49 -15.31
C ARG A 496 25.36 25.86 -14.40
N SER A 497 25.66 26.44 -13.23
CA SER A 497 26.74 25.94 -12.36
C SER A 497 26.42 26.00 -10.86
N VAL A 498 27.06 25.11 -10.10
CA VAL A 498 27.05 25.14 -8.62
C VAL A 498 28.48 25.37 -8.14
N ASN A 499 28.69 26.36 -7.28
CA ASN A 499 30.00 26.67 -6.69
C ASN A 499 29.90 26.72 -5.16
N MET A 500 30.75 25.99 -4.46
CA MET A 500 30.83 25.98 -3.00
C MET A 500 32.26 26.18 -2.52
N GLN A 501 32.45 27.14 -1.64
CA GLN A 501 33.74 27.49 -1.07
C GLN A 501 33.67 27.49 0.46
N ALA A 502 34.41 26.58 1.10
CA ALA A 502 34.65 26.54 2.53
C ALA A 502 36.12 26.93 2.80
N HIS A 503 36.38 28.22 3.08
CA HIS A 503 37.75 28.78 3.08
C HIS A 503 38.70 28.09 4.07
N LYS A 504 38.26 27.84 5.29
CA LYS A 504 39.09 27.28 6.39
C LYS A 504 38.62 25.92 6.89
N GLY A 505 37.39 25.53 6.57
CA GLY A 505 36.72 24.34 7.09
C GLY A 505 36.42 23.32 6.01
N SER A 506 35.34 22.59 6.21
CA SER A 506 34.97 21.42 5.41
C SER A 506 33.66 21.65 4.66
N ILE A 507 33.40 20.83 3.65
CA ILE A 507 32.09 20.67 3.03
C ILE A 507 31.57 19.30 3.44
N HIS A 508 30.39 19.24 4.07
CA HIS A 508 29.76 17.99 4.50
C HIS A 508 28.32 17.90 3.97
N GLY A 509 27.99 16.84 3.24
CA GLY A 509 26.64 16.56 2.76
C GLY A 509 26.15 15.17 3.16
N VAL A 510 24.86 15.05 3.52
CA VAL A 510 24.22 13.76 3.86
C VAL A 510 22.92 13.60 3.08
N GLY A 511 22.85 12.54 2.27
CA GLY A 511 21.76 12.28 1.31
C GLY A 511 21.46 13.42 0.34
N ALA A 512 22.40 14.36 0.18
CA ALA A 512 22.20 15.63 -0.53
C ALA A 512 22.31 15.42 -2.04
N ASP A 513 21.40 16.04 -2.80
CA ASP A 513 21.42 16.02 -4.26
C ASP A 513 21.83 17.39 -4.79
N ILE A 514 22.98 17.47 -5.46
CA ILE A 514 23.56 18.68 -6.06
C ILE A 514 23.63 18.47 -7.57
N ILE A 515 22.92 19.28 -8.34
CA ILE A 515 22.73 19.09 -9.78
C ILE A 515 23.05 20.39 -10.52
N ALA A 516 23.90 20.31 -11.54
CA ALA A 516 24.26 21.44 -12.38
C ALA A 516 24.02 21.18 -13.87
N GLY A 517 23.60 22.24 -14.59
CA GLY A 517 23.36 22.21 -16.03
C GLY A 517 21.98 21.71 -16.41
N THR A 518 20.98 21.92 -15.55
CA THR A 518 19.60 21.49 -15.83
C THR A 518 18.89 22.36 -16.87
N ASN A 519 19.44 23.55 -17.18
CA ASN A 519 18.93 24.42 -18.21
C ASN A 519 19.72 24.24 -19.53
N PRO A 520 19.12 23.60 -20.55
CA PRO A 520 19.82 23.28 -21.80
C PRO A 520 20.24 24.51 -22.60
N VAL A 521 19.72 25.71 -22.30
CA VAL A 521 20.08 26.95 -22.99
C VAL A 521 21.58 27.26 -22.85
N TYR A 522 22.19 26.99 -21.70
CA TYR A 522 23.62 27.26 -21.50
C TYR A 522 24.51 26.28 -22.28
N ALA A 523 24.10 25.01 -22.35
CA ALA A 523 24.75 24.00 -23.17
C ALA A 523 24.66 24.33 -24.67
N LEU A 524 23.49 24.78 -25.15
CA LEU A 524 23.30 25.20 -26.55
C LEU A 524 24.15 26.42 -26.94
N ASN A 525 24.52 27.26 -25.98
CA ASN A 525 25.34 28.45 -26.19
C ASN A 525 26.85 28.19 -26.05
N ASN A 526 27.28 26.94 -25.86
CA ASN A 526 28.68 26.55 -25.58
C ASN A 526 29.30 27.32 -24.40
N ASP A 527 28.54 27.56 -23.34
CA ASP A 527 29.07 28.18 -22.13
C ASP A 527 29.99 27.21 -21.38
N GLU A 528 31.26 27.59 -21.17
CA GLU A 528 32.28 26.76 -20.52
C GLU A 528 31.95 26.41 -19.05
N GLN A 529 31.06 27.17 -18.41
CA GLN A 529 30.59 26.89 -17.05
C GLN A 529 29.34 26.00 -17.02
N SER A 530 28.73 25.71 -18.17
CA SER A 530 27.50 24.93 -18.25
C SER A 530 27.73 23.52 -17.72
N GLY A 531 26.96 23.16 -16.70
CA GLY A 531 27.01 21.85 -16.07
C GLY A 531 28.14 21.67 -15.06
N ASN A 532 28.88 22.73 -14.72
CA ASN A 532 30.01 22.60 -13.79
C ASN A 532 29.56 22.59 -12.33
N ILE A 533 30.20 21.74 -11.53
CA ILE A 533 30.13 21.77 -10.07
C ILE A 533 31.55 22.00 -9.56
N THR A 534 31.75 23.05 -8.77
CA THR A 534 33.05 23.37 -8.15
C THR A 534 32.92 23.32 -6.64
N LEU A 535 33.66 22.42 -5.99
CA LEU A 535 33.72 22.31 -4.52
C LEU A 535 35.15 22.54 -4.02
N GLU A 536 35.34 23.57 -3.21
CA GLU A 536 36.63 23.88 -2.62
C GLU A 536 36.54 23.95 -1.09
N ALA A 537 37.36 23.15 -0.40
CA ALA A 537 37.40 23.10 1.05
C ALA A 537 38.84 23.24 1.56
N GLY A 538 39.05 24.11 2.55
CA GLY A 538 40.33 24.26 3.25
C GLY A 538 40.75 23.01 4.03
N LYS A 539 39.78 22.16 4.39
CA LYS A 539 39.97 20.85 5.04
C LYS A 539 39.31 19.75 4.21
N ASP A 540 38.22 19.17 4.69
CA ASP A 540 37.68 17.92 4.16
C ASP A 540 36.46 18.16 3.25
N ILE A 541 36.24 17.24 2.30
CA ILE A 541 34.99 17.14 1.55
C ILE A 541 34.38 15.77 1.86
N THR A 542 33.20 15.73 2.47
CA THR A 542 32.55 14.49 2.90
C THR A 542 31.12 14.44 2.39
N PHE A 543 30.76 13.36 1.70
CA PHE A 543 29.38 13.06 1.31
C PHE A 543 29.00 11.67 1.78
N GLU A 544 27.86 11.55 2.45
CA GLU A 544 27.36 10.30 3.03
C GLU A 544 25.92 10.01 2.61
N SER A 545 25.49 8.76 2.74
CA SER A 545 24.07 8.42 2.55
C SER A 545 23.24 8.72 3.79
N ALA A 546 22.00 9.14 3.59
CA ALA A 546 20.99 9.22 4.66
C ALA A 546 20.37 7.83 4.91
N GLN A 547 19.86 7.58 6.12
CA GLN A 547 19.37 6.26 6.54
C GLN A 547 17.86 6.24 6.83
N ASN A 548 17.09 5.51 6.04
CA ASN A 548 15.69 5.24 6.35
C ASN A 548 15.59 3.97 7.19
N THR A 549 14.80 3.99 8.27
CA THR A 549 14.61 2.84 9.15
C THR A 549 13.14 2.44 9.25
N GLN A 550 12.87 1.14 9.27
CA GLN A 550 11.53 0.60 9.51
C GLN A 550 11.60 -0.52 10.55
N SER A 551 10.75 -0.45 11.57
CA SER A 551 10.61 -1.49 12.58
C SER A 551 9.15 -1.91 12.70
N THR A 552 8.89 -3.21 12.80
CA THR A 552 7.56 -3.74 13.10
C THR A 552 7.64 -4.76 14.20
N GLN A 553 6.63 -4.78 15.08
CA GLN A 553 6.50 -5.78 16.14
C GLN A 553 5.06 -6.25 16.22
N ASN A 554 4.88 -7.56 16.33
CA ASN A 554 3.57 -8.20 16.47
C ASN A 554 3.61 -9.15 17.66
N HIS A 555 2.58 -9.08 18.50
CA HIS A 555 2.41 -9.95 19.67
C HIS A 555 0.99 -10.48 19.72
N ASN A 556 0.85 -11.79 19.84
CA ASN A 556 -0.46 -12.45 19.91
C ASN A 556 -0.47 -13.43 21.09
N GLU A 557 -1.54 -13.39 21.88
CA GLU A 557 -1.78 -14.31 22.99
C GLU A 557 -3.23 -14.78 22.97
N SER A 558 -3.43 -16.07 23.19
CA SER A 558 -4.77 -16.63 23.35
C SER A 558 -4.77 -17.67 24.46
N ALA A 559 -5.76 -17.63 25.33
CA ALA A 559 -6.00 -18.67 26.32
C ALA A 559 -7.47 -19.08 26.32
N SER A 560 -7.72 -20.39 26.34
CA SER A 560 -9.08 -20.93 26.39
C SER A 560 -9.16 -22.11 27.35
N VAL A 561 -10.19 -22.16 28.18
CA VAL A 561 -10.53 -23.33 28.99
C VAL A 561 -11.99 -23.65 28.75
N ASN A 562 -12.28 -24.85 28.25
CA ASN A 562 -13.64 -25.29 28.04
C ASN A 562 -13.85 -26.65 28.73
N VAL A 563 -14.98 -26.80 29.41
CA VAL A 563 -15.40 -28.02 30.12
C VAL A 563 -16.81 -28.34 29.66
N GLY A 564 -17.00 -29.50 29.03
CA GLY A 564 -18.26 -29.89 28.42
C GLY A 564 -18.70 -31.28 28.82
N TYR A 565 -19.99 -31.54 28.61
CA TYR A 565 -20.64 -32.80 28.91
C TYR A 565 -21.29 -33.33 27.63
N SER A 566 -21.00 -34.58 27.28
CA SER A 566 -21.41 -35.20 26.01
C SER A 566 -22.34 -36.40 26.25
N TYR A 567 -23.33 -36.58 25.37
CA TYR A 567 -24.26 -37.71 25.39
C TYR A 567 -24.29 -38.37 23.99
N GLY A 568 -23.83 -39.62 23.89
CA GLY A 568 -23.83 -40.43 22.66
C GLY A 568 -24.27 -41.88 22.90
N THR A 569 -24.34 -42.68 21.85
CA THR A 569 -24.81 -44.09 21.82
C THR A 569 -24.04 -45.05 22.74
N GLY A 570 -22.92 -44.62 23.33
CA GLY A 570 -22.12 -45.32 24.36
C GLY A 570 -22.22 -44.79 25.80
N GLY A 571 -23.07 -43.79 26.10
CA GLY A 571 -23.30 -43.26 27.45
C GLY A 571 -22.79 -41.82 27.68
N ALA A 572 -23.03 -41.28 28.90
CA ALA A 572 -22.65 -39.93 29.31
C ALA A 572 -21.16 -39.83 29.67
N GLY A 573 -20.47 -38.77 29.22
CA GLY A 573 -19.04 -38.54 29.48
C GLY A 573 -18.65 -37.06 29.52
N GLY A 574 -17.75 -36.70 30.44
CA GLY A 574 -17.18 -35.35 30.57
C GLY A 574 -16.01 -35.13 29.60
N THR A 575 -15.89 -33.93 29.05
CA THR A 575 -14.81 -33.50 28.14
C THR A 575 -14.24 -32.18 28.65
N GLY A 576 -12.94 -31.96 28.50
CA GLY A 576 -12.35 -30.66 28.79
C GLY A 576 -11.12 -30.40 27.94
N ASN A 577 -10.98 -29.16 27.47
CA ASN A 577 -9.82 -28.71 26.71
C ASN A 577 -9.30 -27.38 27.25
N ALA A 578 -8.01 -27.36 27.54
CA ALA A 578 -7.25 -26.15 27.82
C ALA A 578 -6.29 -25.90 26.65
N SER A 579 -6.25 -24.67 26.14
CA SER A 579 -5.31 -24.28 25.09
C SER A 579 -4.69 -22.92 25.41
N PHE A 580 -3.40 -22.82 25.11
CA PHE A 580 -2.60 -21.62 25.24
C PHE A 580 -1.78 -21.45 23.95
N SER A 581 -1.79 -20.25 23.39
CA SER A 581 -0.92 -19.89 22.28
C SER A 581 -0.30 -18.51 22.49
N GLN A 582 0.95 -18.38 22.06
CA GLN A 582 1.72 -17.15 22.11
C GLN A 582 2.54 -17.03 20.82
N GLY A 583 2.48 -15.89 20.16
CA GLY A 583 3.24 -15.59 18.96
C GLY A 583 3.88 -14.21 19.03
N GLU A 584 5.15 -14.13 18.68
CA GLU A 584 5.93 -12.89 18.61
C GLU A 584 6.57 -12.80 17.22
N GLY A 585 6.50 -11.64 16.59
CA GLY A 585 7.14 -11.34 15.32
C GLY A 585 7.80 -9.97 15.36
N SER A 586 8.96 -9.84 14.74
CA SER A 586 9.71 -8.59 14.65
C SER A 586 10.39 -8.47 13.29
N SER A 587 10.46 -7.25 12.76
CA SER A 587 11.20 -6.90 11.55
C SER A 587 11.93 -5.58 11.78
N GLU A 588 13.19 -5.48 11.38
CA GLU A 588 13.98 -4.25 11.39
C GLU A 588 14.66 -4.10 10.03
N GLU A 589 14.55 -2.93 9.40
CA GLU A 589 15.13 -2.65 8.10
C GLU A 589 15.82 -1.28 8.11
N VAL A 590 16.96 -1.19 7.44
CA VAL A 590 17.70 0.05 7.17
C VAL A 590 17.96 0.15 5.68
N GLN A 591 17.57 1.27 5.06
CA GLN A 591 17.79 1.56 3.65
C GLN A 591 18.62 2.85 3.53
N HIS A 592 19.61 2.87 2.64
CA HIS A 592 20.48 4.01 2.42
C HIS A 592 20.05 4.81 1.19
N LYS A 593 19.94 6.14 1.34
CA LYS A 593 19.78 7.09 0.23
C LYS A 593 21.11 7.80 -0.02
N ASN A 594 21.76 7.53 -1.15
CA ASN A 594 23.05 8.15 -1.45
C ASN A 594 22.96 9.66 -1.65
N SER A 595 24.07 10.35 -1.41
CA SER A 595 24.28 11.73 -1.89
C SER A 595 24.69 11.71 -3.37
N HIS A 596 24.26 12.70 -4.16
CA HIS A 596 24.57 12.79 -5.58
C HIS A 596 25.13 14.16 -5.94
N LEU A 597 26.26 14.18 -6.66
CA LEU A 597 26.82 15.37 -7.28
C LEU A 597 26.80 15.13 -8.79
N ILE A 598 25.87 15.76 -9.51
CA ILE A 598 25.61 15.48 -10.93
C ILE A 598 25.80 16.76 -11.74
N GLY A 599 26.96 16.88 -12.37
CA GLY A 599 27.23 17.91 -13.37
C GLY A 599 27.05 17.36 -14.79
N THR A 600 26.50 18.15 -15.70
CA THR A 600 26.55 17.83 -17.13
C THR A 600 27.87 18.24 -17.80
N GLY A 601 28.71 19.01 -17.08
CA GLY A 601 30.03 19.48 -17.49
C GLY A 601 31.14 18.91 -16.59
N THR A 602 32.01 19.77 -16.08
CA THR A 602 33.13 19.37 -15.20
C THR A 602 32.70 19.38 -13.73
N VAL A 603 32.93 18.28 -13.03
CA VAL A 603 32.92 18.28 -11.55
C VAL A 603 34.35 18.44 -11.06
N HIS A 604 34.65 19.62 -10.51
CA HIS A 604 35.94 19.97 -9.92
C HIS A 604 35.85 19.95 -8.40
N THR A 605 36.68 19.15 -7.73
CA THR A 605 36.78 19.16 -6.27
C THR A 605 38.22 19.41 -5.81
N ASN A 606 38.37 20.19 -4.75
CA ASN A 606 39.66 20.50 -4.15
C ASN A 606 39.54 20.50 -2.61
N SER A 607 40.12 19.50 -1.94
CA SER A 607 40.15 19.40 -0.48
C SER A 607 41.57 19.59 0.05
N GLY A 608 41.77 20.46 1.05
CA GLY A 608 43.05 20.60 1.75
C GLY A 608 43.42 19.39 2.62
N GLY A 609 42.42 18.60 3.00
CA GLY A 609 42.49 17.34 3.74
C GLY A 609 41.87 16.19 2.95
N ASN A 610 41.05 15.39 3.62
CA ASN A 610 40.48 14.16 3.07
C ASN A 610 39.24 14.42 2.21
N THR A 611 39.01 13.56 1.22
CA THR A 611 37.74 13.47 0.49
C THR A 611 37.10 12.10 0.77
N THR A 612 35.85 12.08 1.25
CA THR A 612 35.10 10.86 1.59
C THR A 612 33.77 10.81 0.85
N LEU A 613 33.52 9.73 0.11
CA LEU A 613 32.26 9.40 -0.56
C LEU A 613 31.72 8.10 0.02
N ALA A 614 30.86 8.17 1.05
CA ALA A 614 30.40 7.02 1.82
C ALA A 614 28.88 6.81 1.71
N GLY A 615 28.43 6.21 0.61
CA GLY A 615 27.05 6.33 0.15
C GLY A 615 26.87 7.57 -0.71
N ALA A 616 27.79 7.82 -1.65
CA ALA A 616 27.75 9.00 -2.50
C ALA A 616 28.27 8.75 -3.92
N GLU A 617 27.64 9.39 -4.90
CA GLU A 617 28.00 9.36 -6.31
C GLU A 617 28.39 10.75 -6.82
N VAL A 618 29.54 10.83 -7.49
CA VAL A 618 29.98 12.02 -8.23
C VAL A 618 29.96 11.71 -9.72
N SER A 619 29.22 12.49 -10.50
CA SER A 619 29.02 12.27 -11.93
C SER A 619 29.22 13.57 -12.72
N GLY A 620 30.02 13.51 -13.79
CA GLY A 620 30.36 14.63 -14.65
C GLY A 620 30.83 14.16 -16.02
N ASP A 621 30.77 15.00 -17.06
CA ASP A 621 31.45 14.68 -18.33
C ASP A 621 32.97 14.56 -18.13
N HIS A 622 33.54 15.49 -17.36
CA HIS A 622 34.89 15.42 -16.83
C HIS A 622 34.85 15.48 -15.30
N VAL A 623 35.70 14.69 -14.64
CA VAL A 623 35.87 14.78 -13.18
C VAL A 623 37.32 15.09 -12.86
N GLU A 624 37.57 16.23 -12.21
CA GLU A 624 38.87 16.63 -11.70
C GLU A 624 38.83 16.71 -10.18
N MET A 625 39.67 15.93 -9.49
CA MET A 625 39.74 15.96 -8.03
C MET A 625 41.18 16.16 -7.55
N ASN A 626 41.37 17.11 -6.63
CA ASN A 626 42.62 17.31 -5.90
C ASN A 626 42.36 17.07 -4.40
N VAL A 627 43.01 16.07 -3.84
CA VAL A 627 42.81 15.62 -2.46
C VAL A 627 44.11 15.74 -1.68
N GLY A 628 44.12 16.66 -0.71
CA GLY A 628 45.28 16.98 0.13
C GLY A 628 45.65 15.91 1.17
N GLY A 629 44.76 14.93 1.41
CA GLY A 629 44.97 13.76 2.25
C GLY A 629 44.52 12.47 1.56
N ASP A 630 43.62 11.72 2.20
CA ASP A 630 43.07 10.45 1.71
C ASP A 630 41.79 10.63 0.88
N LEU A 631 41.63 9.83 -0.17
CA LEU A 631 40.38 9.64 -0.91
C LEU A 631 39.74 8.31 -0.50
N THR A 632 38.55 8.35 0.09
CA THR A 632 37.79 7.16 0.50
C THR A 632 36.47 7.07 -0.24
N ILE A 633 36.20 5.94 -0.90
CA ILE A 633 34.92 5.66 -1.58
C ILE A 633 34.36 4.34 -1.03
N THR A 634 33.23 4.42 -0.34
CA THR A 634 32.64 3.30 0.39
C THR A 634 31.15 3.18 0.09
N SER A 635 30.77 2.11 -0.61
CA SER A 635 29.36 1.77 -0.80
C SER A 635 28.71 1.36 0.52
N ARG A 636 27.44 1.70 0.72
CA ARG A 636 26.65 1.36 1.91
C ARG A 636 25.63 0.28 1.55
N SER A 637 25.48 -0.70 2.43
CA SER A 637 24.55 -1.82 2.23
C SER A 637 23.27 -1.58 3.00
N ASP A 638 22.14 -1.79 2.33
CA ASP A 638 20.84 -1.91 2.99
C ASP A 638 20.82 -3.19 3.82
N THR A 639 20.13 -3.14 4.95
CA THR A 639 20.02 -4.27 5.88
C THR A 639 18.58 -4.56 6.26
N GLY A 640 18.27 -5.82 6.52
CA GLY A 640 16.97 -6.24 6.99
C GLY A 640 17.05 -7.50 7.82
N GLN A 641 16.39 -7.53 8.97
CA GLN A 641 16.31 -8.71 9.82
C GLN A 641 14.86 -8.96 10.19
N THR A 642 14.42 -10.21 10.06
CA THR A 642 13.10 -10.63 10.51
C THR A 642 13.22 -11.82 11.44
N SER A 643 12.37 -11.89 12.46
CA SER A 643 12.25 -13.06 13.33
C SER A 643 10.81 -13.25 13.76
N ASN A 644 10.28 -14.45 13.51
CA ASN A 644 8.99 -14.87 14.04
C ASN A 644 9.16 -16.10 14.93
N LYS A 645 8.41 -16.14 16.04
CA LYS A 645 8.35 -17.27 16.97
C LYS A 645 6.89 -17.51 17.34
N GLN A 646 6.43 -18.74 17.20
CA GLN A 646 5.11 -19.16 17.66
C GLN A 646 5.25 -20.36 18.58
N LYS A 647 4.48 -20.36 19.67
CA LYS A 647 4.38 -21.43 20.65
C LYS A 647 2.92 -21.70 20.90
N SER A 648 2.49 -22.94 20.80
CA SER A 648 1.17 -23.34 21.25
C SER A 648 1.24 -24.64 22.04
N ALA A 649 0.39 -24.72 23.05
CA ALA A 649 0.24 -25.88 23.91
C ALA A 649 -1.26 -26.12 24.11
N SER A 650 -1.72 -27.33 23.86
CA SER A 650 -3.10 -27.70 24.22
C SER A 650 -3.16 -29.09 24.84
N VAL A 651 -4.05 -29.20 25.83
CA VAL A 651 -4.29 -30.41 26.63
C VAL A 651 -5.79 -30.66 26.64
N GLY A 652 -6.21 -31.83 26.15
CA GLY A 652 -7.60 -32.26 26.15
C GLY A 652 -7.79 -33.61 26.84
N PHE A 653 -8.83 -33.72 27.68
CA PHE A 653 -9.24 -34.94 28.37
C PHE A 653 -10.71 -35.28 28.05
N GLY A 654 -11.02 -36.57 27.91
CA GLY A 654 -12.38 -37.07 27.70
C GLY A 654 -12.63 -38.37 28.47
N GLU A 655 -13.63 -38.37 29.36
CA GLU A 655 -14.07 -39.55 30.10
C GLU A 655 -15.12 -40.33 29.28
N SER A 656 -14.87 -41.61 29.02
CA SER A 656 -15.90 -42.58 28.60
C SER A 656 -15.93 -43.74 29.58
N LYS A 657 -17.11 -44.33 29.84
CA LYS A 657 -17.28 -45.44 30.81
C LYS A 657 -16.62 -46.73 30.31
N SER A 658 -15.30 -46.82 30.44
CA SER A 658 -14.50 -48.02 30.61
C SER A 658 -13.15 -47.52 31.08
N PHE A 659 -12.72 -47.91 32.28
CA PHE A 659 -11.41 -47.54 32.81
C PHE A 659 -10.34 -48.32 32.03
N ASP A 660 -10.03 -47.85 30.82
CA ASP A 660 -8.86 -48.23 30.05
C ASP A 660 -8.05 -46.94 29.85
N ALA A 661 -6.77 -46.94 30.23
CA ALA A 661 -5.96 -45.76 30.53
C ALA A 661 -5.51 -44.94 29.29
N GLY A 662 -6.44 -44.54 28.41
CA GLY A 662 -6.12 -44.18 27.02
C GLY A 662 -6.35 -42.74 26.55
N SER A 663 -7.42 -42.03 26.94
CA SER A 663 -7.87 -40.82 26.22
C SER A 663 -7.32 -39.48 26.76
N THR A 664 -6.02 -39.25 26.56
CA THR A 664 -5.39 -37.92 26.75
C THR A 664 -4.79 -37.43 25.42
N SER A 665 -5.11 -36.19 25.04
CA SER A 665 -4.55 -35.52 23.86
C SER A 665 -3.61 -34.41 24.33
N PHE A 666 -2.37 -34.46 23.87
CA PHE A 666 -1.31 -33.52 24.21
C PHE A 666 -0.66 -33.03 22.92
N SER A 667 -0.74 -31.72 22.65
CA SER A 667 -0.02 -31.11 21.53
C SER A 667 0.83 -29.95 22.01
N LEU A 668 2.10 -29.99 21.62
CA LEU A 668 3.05 -28.89 21.73
C LEU A 668 3.57 -28.56 20.34
N GLN A 669 3.48 -27.30 19.94
CA GLN A 669 3.97 -26.81 18.65
C GLN A 669 4.85 -25.58 18.87
N LYS A 670 6.01 -25.55 18.21
CA LYS A 670 6.95 -24.43 18.23
C LYS A 670 7.48 -24.15 16.83
N ASP A 671 7.11 -23.01 16.28
CA ASP A 671 7.54 -22.54 14.97
C ASP A 671 8.47 -21.34 15.10
N GLN A 672 9.51 -21.30 14.27
CA GLN A 672 10.48 -20.22 14.24
C GLN A 672 10.94 -19.95 12.81
N SER A 673 10.93 -18.69 12.40
CA SER A 673 11.54 -18.23 11.15
C SER A 673 12.46 -17.04 11.39
N SER A 674 13.42 -16.86 10.50
CA SER A 674 14.26 -15.67 10.47
C SER A 674 14.75 -15.36 9.06
N SER A 675 14.86 -14.08 8.73
CA SER A 675 15.60 -13.57 7.56
C SER A 675 16.73 -12.67 7.99
N ASP A 676 17.80 -12.69 7.21
CA ASP A 676 18.89 -11.71 7.26
C ASP A 676 19.16 -11.22 5.82
N TYR A 677 19.16 -9.91 5.62
CA TYR A 677 19.40 -9.23 4.36
C TYR A 677 20.53 -8.21 4.53
N HIS A 678 21.46 -8.21 3.59
CA HIS A 678 22.56 -7.26 3.51
C HIS A 678 22.98 -7.09 2.05
N SER A 679 22.68 -5.97 1.40
CA SER A 679 23.09 -5.75 0.01
C SER A 679 23.28 -4.28 -0.29
N VAL A 680 24.32 -3.95 -1.06
CA VAL A 680 24.43 -2.63 -1.69
C VAL A 680 23.39 -2.57 -2.82
N VAL A 681 22.47 -1.61 -2.76
CA VAL A 681 21.55 -1.33 -3.86
C VAL A 681 22.20 -0.39 -4.87
N GLU A 682 22.93 0.61 -4.38
CA GLU A 682 23.59 1.63 -5.19
C GLU A 682 25.05 1.84 -4.77
N GLN A 683 25.98 1.73 -5.73
CA GLN A 683 27.41 1.88 -5.45
C GLN A 683 27.81 3.34 -5.29
N SER A 684 28.64 3.61 -4.28
CA SER A 684 29.38 4.87 -4.22
C SER A 684 30.49 4.91 -5.24
N GLY A 685 30.72 6.09 -5.81
CA GLY A 685 31.74 6.20 -6.83
C GLY A 685 31.81 7.51 -7.58
N ILE A 686 32.80 7.56 -8.47
CA ILE A 686 33.04 8.63 -9.42
C ILE A 686 32.71 8.07 -10.81
N LYS A 687 31.86 8.76 -11.57
CA LYS A 687 31.48 8.40 -12.94
C LYS A 687 31.78 9.58 -13.87
N ALA A 688 32.84 9.44 -14.66
CA ALA A 688 33.17 10.39 -15.71
C ALA A 688 32.53 9.99 -17.05
N GLY A 689 32.17 10.98 -17.86
CA GLY A 689 31.74 10.82 -19.23
C GLY A 689 32.92 10.73 -20.21
N ASP A 690 32.75 11.33 -21.38
CA ASP A 690 33.71 11.26 -22.49
C ASP A 690 34.91 12.22 -22.30
N GLY A 691 34.79 13.14 -21.34
CA GLY A 691 35.85 14.00 -20.82
C GLY A 691 36.86 13.26 -19.94
N GLY A 692 36.52 12.10 -19.38
CA GLY A 692 37.42 11.28 -18.55
C GLY A 692 37.65 11.84 -17.15
N PHE A 693 38.60 11.27 -16.40
CA PHE A 693 38.92 11.73 -15.05
C PHE A 693 40.41 12.08 -14.85
N LYS A 694 40.65 13.04 -13.96
CA LYS A 694 41.98 13.40 -13.45
C LYS A 694 41.91 13.54 -11.94
N ILE A 695 42.41 12.53 -11.23
CA ILE A 695 42.33 12.44 -9.77
C ILE A 695 43.75 12.46 -9.20
N ASN A 696 44.04 13.45 -8.36
CA ASN A 696 45.30 13.59 -7.63
C ASN A 696 45.02 13.45 -6.14
N VAL A 697 45.59 12.43 -5.53
CA VAL A 697 45.49 12.14 -4.09
C VAL A 697 46.89 12.18 -3.50
N LYS A 698 47.10 12.97 -2.45
CA LYS A 698 48.41 13.09 -1.83
C LYS A 698 48.83 11.79 -1.14
N ASP A 699 47.91 11.19 -0.38
CA ASP A 699 48.19 10.06 0.50
C ASP A 699 47.58 8.75 -0.04
N LYS A 700 46.44 8.27 0.49
CA LYS A 700 45.88 6.95 0.13
C LYS A 700 44.52 7.05 -0.58
N THR A 701 44.32 6.22 -1.61
CA THR A 701 43.00 5.94 -2.20
C THR A 701 42.45 4.61 -1.68
N THR A 702 41.30 4.63 -1.01
CA THR A 702 40.63 3.44 -0.47
C THR A 702 39.26 3.25 -1.14
N LEU A 703 39.04 2.09 -1.76
CA LEU A 703 37.75 1.69 -2.35
C LEU A 703 37.18 0.49 -1.58
N THR A 704 35.95 0.59 -1.11
CA THR A 704 35.21 -0.51 -0.49
C THR A 704 33.86 -0.68 -1.19
N GLY A 705 33.78 -1.66 -2.08
CA GLY A 705 32.72 -1.76 -3.09
C GLY A 705 32.57 -0.49 -3.94
N GLY A 706 33.63 0.34 -4.02
CA GLY A 706 33.61 1.68 -4.58
C GLY A 706 34.06 1.73 -6.04
N LEU A 707 33.48 2.65 -6.81
CA LEU A 707 33.66 2.70 -8.26
C LEU A 707 34.38 3.98 -8.71
N ILE A 708 35.36 3.87 -9.61
CA ILE A 708 35.87 4.99 -10.42
C ILE A 708 35.71 4.59 -11.89
N ALA A 709 34.64 5.05 -12.53
CA ALA A 709 34.26 4.71 -13.89
C ALA A 709 34.41 5.89 -14.84
N SER A 710 34.63 5.57 -16.12
CA SER A 710 34.76 6.53 -17.22
C SER A 710 34.29 5.90 -18.52
N THR A 711 33.58 6.65 -19.37
CA THR A 711 33.28 6.25 -20.77
C THR A 711 34.36 6.70 -21.75
N ALA A 712 35.27 7.58 -21.31
CA ALA A 712 36.37 8.08 -22.13
C ALA A 712 37.42 7.01 -22.46
N SER A 713 38.19 7.27 -23.53
CA SER A 713 39.36 6.47 -23.87
C SER A 713 40.43 6.54 -22.76
N PRO A 714 41.24 5.47 -22.55
CA PRO A 714 42.16 5.38 -21.41
C PRO A 714 43.19 6.52 -21.31
N ASP A 715 43.53 7.19 -22.41
CA ASP A 715 44.45 8.32 -22.44
C ASP A 715 43.91 9.58 -21.74
N LYS A 716 42.60 9.69 -21.54
CA LYS A 716 41.95 10.79 -20.81
C LYS A 716 41.74 10.50 -19.32
N ASN A 717 42.14 9.32 -18.86
CA ASN A 717 41.92 8.85 -17.50
C ASN A 717 43.26 8.80 -16.76
N SER A 718 43.37 9.53 -15.65
CA SER A 718 44.58 9.55 -14.82
C SER A 718 44.26 9.56 -13.32
N LEU A 719 44.92 8.68 -12.57
CA LEU A 719 44.90 8.62 -11.11
C LEU A 719 46.34 8.67 -10.58
N THR A 720 46.69 9.74 -9.88
CA THR A 720 47.96 9.86 -9.16
C THR A 720 47.67 9.76 -7.66
N THR A 721 48.28 8.81 -6.97
CA THR A 721 48.03 8.57 -5.54
C THR A 721 49.25 7.97 -4.85
N GLY A 722 49.39 8.13 -3.53
CA GLY A 722 50.49 7.51 -2.77
C GLY A 722 50.36 5.99 -2.73
N SER A 723 49.18 5.49 -2.35
CA SER A 723 48.87 4.05 -2.34
C SER A 723 47.39 3.77 -2.62
N ILE A 724 47.07 2.56 -3.08
CA ILE A 724 45.71 2.11 -3.37
C ILE A 724 45.38 0.89 -2.51
N SER A 725 44.17 0.87 -1.94
CA SER A 725 43.59 -0.27 -1.24
C SER A 725 42.18 -0.51 -1.74
N THR A 726 41.86 -1.75 -2.09
CA THR A 726 40.52 -2.13 -2.58
C THR A 726 39.98 -3.29 -1.76
N SER A 727 38.70 -3.24 -1.43
CA SER A 727 37.94 -4.37 -0.86
C SER A 727 36.57 -4.46 -1.51
N ASP A 728 36.04 -5.67 -1.57
CA ASP A 728 34.70 -5.95 -2.11
C ASP A 728 33.71 -6.10 -0.94
N ILE A 729 32.42 -5.85 -1.21
CA ILE A 729 31.33 -6.07 -0.27
C ILE A 729 30.55 -7.32 -0.71
N THR A 730 30.39 -8.28 0.19
CA THR A 730 29.53 -9.44 -0.05
C THR A 730 28.08 -9.04 0.15
N ASN A 731 27.25 -9.24 -0.87
CA ASN A 731 25.81 -9.10 -0.78
C ASN A 731 25.19 -10.46 -0.45
N SER A 732 24.26 -10.51 0.48
CA SER A 732 23.63 -11.74 0.94
C SER A 732 22.17 -11.52 1.30
N ALA A 733 21.34 -12.49 0.95
CA ALA A 733 20.01 -12.67 1.52
C ALA A 733 19.91 -14.13 1.99
N HIS A 734 19.61 -14.32 3.28
CA HIS A 734 19.43 -15.64 3.88
C HIS A 734 18.09 -15.70 4.58
N ALA A 735 17.35 -16.79 4.38
CA ALA A 735 16.10 -17.02 5.08
C ALA A 735 16.01 -18.46 5.55
N LYS A 736 15.52 -18.66 6.78
CA LYS A 736 15.27 -19.98 7.35
C LYS A 736 13.89 -20.03 8.00
N ALA A 737 13.26 -21.20 7.90
CA ALA A 737 12.09 -21.53 8.68
C ALA A 737 12.27 -22.92 9.31
N SER A 738 11.77 -23.08 10.53
CA SER A 738 11.82 -24.33 11.27
C SER A 738 10.56 -24.55 12.10
N SER A 739 10.12 -25.80 12.19
CA SER A 739 8.93 -26.20 12.93
C SER A 739 9.22 -27.43 13.78
N HIS A 740 8.83 -27.38 15.06
CA HIS A 740 8.98 -28.45 16.04
C HIS A 740 7.64 -28.76 16.71
N GLY A 741 7.04 -29.89 16.33
CA GLY A 741 5.75 -30.33 16.85
C GLY A 741 5.82 -31.71 17.50
N VAL A 742 5.25 -31.85 18.70
CA VAL A 742 4.98 -33.13 19.36
C VAL A 742 3.48 -33.22 19.61
N ASN A 743 2.80 -34.03 18.81
CA ASN A 743 1.39 -34.37 19.00
C ASN A 743 1.28 -35.83 19.47
N VAL A 744 0.75 -36.04 20.66
CA VAL A 744 0.52 -37.36 21.27
C VAL A 744 -0.97 -37.47 21.59
N SER A 745 -1.72 -38.13 20.71
CA SER A 745 -3.08 -38.58 20.96
C SER A 745 -3.07 -40.03 21.44
N GLY A 746 -3.41 -40.27 22.71
CA GLY A 746 -3.54 -41.63 23.24
C GLY A 746 -4.84 -42.32 22.82
N GLY A 747 -4.74 -43.58 22.34
CA GLY A 747 -5.85 -44.55 22.31
C GLY A 747 -6.27 -45.09 20.93
N GLY A 748 -5.86 -46.33 20.59
CA GLY A 748 -6.39 -47.09 19.45
C GLY A 748 -5.51 -48.29 19.00
N VAL A 749 -5.88 -49.50 19.43
CA VAL A 749 -5.59 -50.91 18.98
C VAL A 749 -4.28 -51.35 18.27
N LEU A 750 -3.29 -50.51 17.96
CA LEU A 750 -2.05 -50.92 17.24
C LEU A 750 -0.84 -51.16 18.17
N GLN A 751 -1.07 -51.60 19.41
CA GLN A 751 0.00 -51.85 20.40
C GLN A 751 0.36 -53.33 20.62
N GLN A 752 -0.29 -54.28 19.94
CA GLN A 752 0.09 -55.69 20.06
C GLN A 752 0.45 -56.29 18.70
N GLY A 753 1.75 -56.50 18.49
CA GLY A 753 2.25 -57.21 17.32
C GLY A 753 3.74 -56.98 17.07
N LYS A 754 4.37 -57.97 16.43
CA LYS A 754 5.80 -58.15 16.14
C LYS A 754 6.50 -57.02 15.33
N TYR A 755 5.89 -55.84 15.21
CA TYR A 755 6.40 -54.69 14.44
C TYR A 755 6.87 -53.51 15.32
N GLY A 756 7.11 -53.74 16.62
CA GLY A 756 7.59 -52.73 17.58
C GLY A 756 8.99 -52.16 17.32
N VAL A 757 9.72 -52.65 16.31
CA VAL A 757 11.10 -52.22 15.98
C VAL A 757 11.18 -51.16 14.88
N ILE A 758 10.12 -50.96 14.09
CA ILE A 758 10.06 -49.90 13.05
C ILE A 758 9.51 -48.58 13.64
N LYS A 759 9.32 -48.50 14.96
CA LYS A 759 8.75 -47.32 15.67
C LYS A 759 9.76 -46.25 16.09
N ASN A 760 11.07 -46.47 15.96
CA ASN A 760 12.10 -45.53 16.41
C ASN A 760 12.75 -44.71 15.27
N VAL A 761 12.60 -45.13 14.01
CA VAL A 761 13.26 -44.46 12.87
C VAL A 761 12.37 -43.39 12.23
N ALA A 762 11.04 -43.55 12.24
CA ALA A 762 10.11 -42.52 11.76
C ALA A 762 9.88 -41.38 12.80
N LYS A 763 9.98 -41.69 14.09
CA LYS A 763 9.66 -40.74 15.19
C LYS A 763 10.66 -39.57 15.34
N ASN A 764 11.89 -39.72 14.83
CA ASN A 764 12.91 -38.66 14.87
C ASN A 764 12.92 -37.77 13.61
N ALA A 765 12.36 -38.24 12.48
CA ALA A 765 12.30 -37.49 11.22
C ALA A 765 11.00 -36.67 11.04
N LEU A 766 9.92 -37.03 11.75
CA LEU A 766 8.58 -36.44 11.63
C LEU A 766 8.33 -35.17 12.47
N SER A 767 9.26 -34.75 13.34
CA SER A 767 9.05 -33.63 14.28
C SER A 767 9.93 -32.40 14.02
N HIS A 768 10.71 -32.36 12.93
CA HIS A 768 11.74 -31.34 12.69
C HIS A 768 11.80 -30.91 11.21
N GLY A 769 10.86 -30.08 10.76
CA GLY A 769 10.92 -29.47 9.43
C GLY A 769 11.89 -28.28 9.43
N LYS A 770 12.88 -28.25 8.52
CA LYS A 770 13.72 -27.08 8.26
C LYS A 770 13.73 -26.78 6.75
N ALA A 771 13.48 -25.53 6.37
CA ALA A 771 13.75 -25.01 5.02
C ALA A 771 14.70 -23.81 5.13
N LYS A 772 15.56 -23.69 4.13
CA LYS A 772 16.50 -22.58 4.00
C LYS A 772 16.55 -22.16 2.53
N ASP A 773 16.69 -20.86 2.30
CA ASP A 773 17.01 -20.29 1.00
C ASP A 773 18.11 -19.24 1.18
N ALA A 774 18.92 -19.05 0.15
CA ALA A 774 20.04 -18.13 0.16
C ALA A 774 20.34 -17.62 -1.24
N ALA A 775 20.60 -16.32 -1.34
CA ALA A 775 21.13 -15.68 -2.53
C ALA A 775 22.37 -14.87 -2.14
N GLU A 776 23.41 -14.94 -2.96
CA GLU A 776 24.69 -14.29 -2.74
C GLU A 776 25.08 -13.50 -4.00
N GLY A 777 25.77 -12.39 -3.80
CA GLY A 777 26.30 -11.51 -4.83
C GLY A 777 27.49 -10.72 -4.29
N GLU A 778 28.15 -9.95 -5.14
CA GLU A 778 29.30 -9.13 -4.74
C GLU A 778 29.21 -7.73 -5.35
N THR A 779 29.58 -6.74 -4.54
CA THR A 779 29.80 -5.37 -4.96
C THR A 779 31.30 -5.12 -4.92
N LYS A 780 31.93 -5.13 -6.10
CA LYS A 780 33.38 -5.06 -6.24
C LYS A 780 33.86 -3.62 -6.35
N SER A 781 35.05 -3.37 -5.81
CA SER A 781 35.76 -2.13 -6.11
C SER A 781 36.36 -2.21 -7.52
N ALA A 782 36.23 -1.15 -8.32
CA ALA A 782 36.74 -1.13 -9.69
C ALA A 782 37.19 0.25 -10.15
N ILE A 783 38.23 0.30 -11.00
CA ILE A 783 38.79 1.52 -11.59
C ILE A 783 38.93 1.33 -13.11
N SER A 784 38.29 2.19 -13.90
CA SER A 784 38.38 2.20 -15.37
C SER A 784 39.83 2.30 -15.86
N ASP A 785 40.07 1.81 -17.07
CA ASP A 785 41.40 1.84 -17.69
C ASP A 785 41.93 3.27 -17.84
N GLY A 786 43.22 3.43 -17.56
CA GLY A 786 43.90 4.72 -17.57
C GLY A 786 45.30 4.67 -16.95
N THR A 787 45.94 5.83 -16.90
CA THR A 787 47.27 5.98 -16.30
C THR A 787 47.16 6.04 -14.78
N ILE A 788 47.75 5.06 -14.09
CA ILE A 788 47.82 5.04 -12.61
C ILE A 788 49.28 5.26 -12.18
N ILE A 789 49.53 6.29 -11.37
CA ILE A 789 50.85 6.65 -10.85
C ILE A 789 50.85 6.52 -9.33
N LEU A 790 51.73 5.67 -8.82
CA LEU A 790 51.94 5.45 -7.39
C LEU A 790 53.16 6.22 -6.89
N THR A 791 52.96 7.18 -5.99
CA THR A 791 54.04 8.10 -5.55
C THR A 791 54.82 7.60 -4.33
N ASP A 792 54.23 6.76 -3.46
CA ASP A 792 54.92 6.13 -2.32
C ASP A 792 55.33 4.67 -2.59
N THR A 793 56.41 4.52 -3.35
CA THR A 793 57.02 3.21 -3.65
C THR A 793 57.74 2.57 -2.45
N THR A 794 57.84 3.25 -1.30
CA THR A 794 58.55 2.77 -0.10
C THR A 794 57.57 2.16 0.90
N GLY A 795 56.41 2.80 1.15
CA GLY A 795 55.30 2.22 1.92
C GLY A 795 54.68 0.99 1.26
N GLN A 796 54.65 0.94 -0.08
CA GLN A 796 54.16 -0.24 -0.82
C GLN A 796 55.06 -1.47 -0.69
N ARG A 797 56.38 -1.30 -0.65
CA ARG A 797 57.32 -2.41 -0.42
C ARG A 797 57.21 -3.00 1.00
N ALA A 798 56.75 -2.22 1.98
CA ALA A 798 56.44 -2.73 3.32
C ALA A 798 55.19 -3.64 3.34
N MET A 799 54.31 -3.53 2.32
CA MET A 799 53.17 -4.44 2.10
C MET A 799 53.53 -5.69 1.26
N GLY A 800 54.79 -5.83 0.84
CA GLY A 800 55.30 -7.06 0.21
C GLY A 800 54.97 -7.25 -1.28
N GLN A 801 54.49 -6.21 -1.98
CA GLN A 801 54.12 -6.25 -3.41
C GLN A 801 54.86 -5.16 -4.21
N ASP A 802 55.21 -5.47 -5.47
CA ASP A 802 55.75 -4.47 -6.41
C ASP A 802 54.63 -3.57 -6.96
N ALA A 803 54.94 -2.31 -7.27
CA ALA A 803 53.95 -1.34 -7.76
C ALA A 803 53.20 -1.83 -9.02
N GLY A 804 53.88 -2.57 -9.91
CA GLY A 804 53.24 -3.20 -11.07
C GLY A 804 52.22 -4.27 -10.68
N GLN A 805 52.52 -5.08 -9.67
CA GLN A 805 51.63 -6.15 -9.20
C GLN A 805 50.35 -5.60 -8.56
N ILE A 806 50.42 -4.46 -7.87
CA ILE A 806 49.25 -3.79 -7.28
C ILE A 806 48.33 -3.28 -8.39
N ILE A 807 48.88 -2.64 -9.42
CA ILE A 807 48.12 -2.10 -10.56
C ILE A 807 47.50 -3.23 -11.38
N ASP A 808 48.24 -4.30 -11.64
CA ASP A 808 47.76 -5.48 -12.39
C ASP A 808 46.65 -6.23 -11.65
N ALA A 809 46.60 -6.14 -10.31
CA ALA A 809 45.58 -6.78 -9.48
C ALA A 809 44.27 -5.97 -9.37
N LEU A 810 44.24 -4.72 -9.86
CA LEU A 810 43.02 -3.89 -9.81
C LEU A 810 41.95 -4.44 -10.75
N ASN A 811 40.71 -4.47 -10.27
CA ASN A 811 39.57 -4.79 -11.12
C ASN A 811 39.29 -3.63 -12.10
N ARG A 812 39.45 -3.91 -13.38
CA ARG A 812 39.21 -2.96 -14.48
C ARG A 812 37.78 -3.01 -15.05
N ASN A 813 36.99 -4.01 -14.68
CA ASN A 813 35.65 -4.19 -15.19
C ASN A 813 34.62 -3.41 -14.36
N THR A 814 34.50 -2.12 -14.66
CA THR A 814 33.55 -1.22 -14.00
C THR A 814 32.09 -1.54 -14.34
N ALA A 815 31.82 -2.09 -15.53
CA ALA A 815 30.45 -2.41 -15.98
C ALA A 815 29.83 -3.62 -15.28
N ALA A 816 30.64 -4.57 -14.80
CA ALA A 816 30.19 -5.76 -14.08
C ALA A 816 30.59 -5.76 -12.60
N ALA A 817 30.99 -4.60 -12.06
CA ALA A 817 31.45 -4.47 -10.68
C ALA A 817 30.32 -4.60 -9.65
N HIS A 818 29.05 -4.50 -10.06
CA HIS A 818 27.90 -4.52 -9.15
C HIS A 818 26.99 -5.72 -9.38
N GLN A 819 26.79 -6.54 -8.34
CA GLN A 819 25.81 -7.64 -8.33
C GLN A 819 25.01 -7.61 -7.02
N ALA A 820 23.99 -6.76 -6.98
CA ALA A 820 23.06 -6.67 -5.84
C ALA A 820 22.19 -7.93 -5.70
N VAL A 821 21.72 -8.19 -4.48
CA VAL A 821 20.81 -9.31 -4.16
C VAL A 821 19.48 -8.73 -3.68
N ALA A 822 18.37 -9.36 -4.07
CA ALA A 822 17.04 -8.98 -3.60
C ALA A 822 16.68 -9.69 -2.28
N PRO A 823 15.86 -9.08 -1.41
CA PRO A 823 15.35 -9.74 -0.20
C PRO A 823 14.58 -11.03 -0.53
N LEU A 824 14.69 -12.05 0.33
CA LEU A 824 13.96 -13.32 0.19
C LEU A 824 12.63 -13.27 0.93
N ASP A 825 11.58 -13.84 0.34
CA ASP A 825 10.25 -13.86 0.95
C ASP A 825 10.14 -15.00 1.99
N VAL A 826 10.23 -14.63 3.27
CA VAL A 826 10.10 -15.56 4.40
C VAL A 826 8.71 -16.19 4.47
N ALA A 827 7.66 -15.52 3.99
CA ALA A 827 6.30 -16.09 4.02
C ALA A 827 6.17 -17.27 3.05
N LEU A 828 6.89 -17.26 1.93
CA LEU A 828 6.98 -18.42 1.03
C LEU A 828 7.72 -19.60 1.66
N LEU A 829 8.77 -19.33 2.45
CA LEU A 829 9.54 -20.36 3.17
C LEU A 829 8.80 -20.93 4.40
N GLU A 830 8.14 -20.07 5.17
CA GLU A 830 7.22 -20.48 6.25
C GLU A 830 6.10 -21.33 5.67
N GLY A 831 5.53 -20.91 4.53
CA GLY A 831 4.61 -21.70 3.73
C GLY A 831 5.21 -23.05 3.38
N ALA A 832 6.43 -23.12 2.86
CA ALA A 832 7.08 -24.37 2.51
C ALA A 832 7.37 -25.30 3.72
N VAL A 833 7.65 -24.78 4.92
CA VAL A 833 7.91 -25.59 6.14
C VAL A 833 6.62 -26.07 6.80
N HIS A 834 5.61 -25.20 6.93
CA HIS A 834 4.27 -25.60 7.35
C HIS A 834 3.71 -26.63 6.36
N ASN A 835 3.82 -26.34 5.07
CA ASN A 835 3.42 -27.25 4.02
C ASN A 835 4.30 -28.50 3.98
N ARG A 836 5.52 -28.56 4.55
CA ARG A 836 6.33 -29.81 4.60
C ARG A 836 5.88 -30.76 5.71
N LEU A 837 5.26 -30.25 6.78
CA LEU A 837 4.62 -31.07 7.82
C LEU A 837 3.23 -31.53 7.38
N ASP A 838 2.49 -30.66 6.68
CA ASP A 838 1.24 -31.04 6.03
C ASP A 838 1.52 -32.01 4.87
N MET A 839 2.53 -31.79 4.02
CA MET A 839 2.91 -32.64 2.87
C MET A 839 3.67 -33.93 3.24
N ILE A 840 3.84 -34.29 4.52
CA ILE A 840 4.29 -35.64 4.89
C ILE A 840 3.13 -36.44 5.51
N ASN A 841 2.12 -35.79 6.09
CA ASN A 841 0.87 -36.44 6.49
C ASN A 841 -0.18 -36.49 5.35
N ASP A 842 -0.26 -35.46 4.50
CA ASP A 842 -1.08 -35.40 3.27
C ASP A 842 -0.40 -36.08 2.07
N LEU A 843 0.83 -36.58 2.27
CA LEU A 843 1.53 -37.46 1.33
C LEU A 843 1.66 -38.87 1.90
N SER A 844 0.58 -39.35 2.52
CA SER A 844 0.03 -40.64 2.08
C SER A 844 -1.14 -40.35 1.12
N ASP A 845 -0.78 -40.29 -0.16
CA ASP A 845 -1.59 -40.55 -1.35
C ASP A 845 -3.04 -39.97 -1.40
N GLU A 846 -3.20 -38.65 -1.65
CA GLU A 846 -4.33 -38.05 -2.43
C GLU A 846 -4.29 -36.49 -2.54
N GLY A 847 -3.51 -35.76 -1.72
CA GLY A 847 -3.60 -34.29 -1.60
C GLY A 847 -3.01 -33.42 -2.74
N PHE A 848 -2.03 -33.90 -3.52
CA PHE A 848 -1.49 -33.15 -4.67
C PHE A 848 -2.38 -33.19 -5.91
N GLU A 849 -3.38 -34.07 -5.96
CA GLU A 849 -4.28 -34.15 -7.11
C GLU A 849 -5.28 -32.98 -7.15
N ILE A 850 -5.73 -32.41 -6.02
CA ILE A 850 -6.87 -31.47 -5.99
C ILE A 850 -6.50 -30.06 -6.50
N ALA A 851 -5.40 -29.45 -6.03
CA ALA A 851 -4.96 -28.14 -6.51
C ALA A 851 -4.38 -28.22 -7.94
N GLY A 852 -3.70 -29.33 -8.26
CA GLY A 852 -3.24 -29.64 -9.61
C GLY A 852 -4.40 -29.85 -10.59
N GLN A 853 -5.43 -30.61 -10.21
CA GLN A 853 -6.64 -30.80 -11.04
C GLN A 853 -7.43 -29.50 -11.21
N GLY A 854 -7.52 -28.63 -10.20
CA GLY A 854 -8.18 -27.32 -10.35
C GLY A 854 -7.46 -26.42 -11.37
N PHE A 855 -6.14 -26.33 -11.29
CA PHE A 855 -5.33 -25.58 -12.26
C PHE A 855 -5.39 -26.22 -13.66
N VAL A 856 -5.26 -27.55 -13.73
CA VAL A 856 -5.38 -28.31 -14.97
C VAL A 856 -6.76 -28.10 -15.59
N ASN A 857 -7.84 -28.18 -14.80
CA ASN A 857 -9.22 -28.00 -15.27
C ASN A 857 -9.55 -26.55 -15.64
N MET A 858 -8.81 -25.53 -15.20
CA MET A 858 -9.08 -24.13 -15.56
C MET A 858 -8.30 -23.63 -16.77
N PHE A 859 -7.04 -24.09 -16.92
CA PHE A 859 -6.09 -23.51 -17.86
C PHE A 859 -5.48 -24.51 -18.83
N ILE A 860 -5.49 -25.83 -18.51
CA ILE A 860 -4.79 -26.84 -19.31
C ILE A 860 -5.75 -27.74 -20.09
N LYS A 861 -6.82 -28.25 -19.46
CA LYS A 861 -7.85 -29.03 -20.14
C LYS A 861 -8.61 -28.16 -21.12
N GLU A 862 -8.96 -28.78 -22.23
CA GLU A 862 -9.81 -28.15 -23.23
C GLU A 862 -11.26 -28.13 -22.74
N HIS A 863 -11.92 -26.97 -22.88
CA HIS A 863 -13.32 -26.76 -22.53
C HIS A 863 -14.15 -26.85 -23.81
N TYR A 864 -14.89 -27.92 -24.02
CA TYR A 864 -15.50 -28.16 -25.34
C TYR A 864 -16.85 -27.45 -25.48
N LEU A 865 -17.16 -27.02 -26.71
CA LEU A 865 -18.50 -26.61 -27.10
C LEU A 865 -19.22 -27.85 -27.65
N ALA A 866 -20.45 -28.11 -27.21
CA ALA A 866 -21.26 -29.23 -27.65
C ALA A 866 -22.62 -28.74 -28.16
N THR A 867 -23.31 -29.56 -28.95
CA THR A 867 -24.69 -29.31 -29.39
C THR A 867 -25.58 -30.47 -29.01
N VAL A 868 -26.82 -30.16 -28.66
CA VAL A 868 -27.87 -31.18 -28.51
C VAL A 868 -28.30 -31.66 -29.90
N GLU A 869 -28.59 -32.95 -30.02
CA GLU A 869 -29.04 -33.60 -31.25
C GLU A 869 -30.53 -33.39 -31.48
N HIS A 870 -30.90 -33.07 -32.72
CA HIS A 870 -32.29 -32.91 -33.15
C HIS A 870 -32.62 -33.86 -34.29
N ASP A 871 -33.87 -34.32 -34.35
CA ASP A 871 -34.38 -35.10 -35.47
C ASP A 871 -34.63 -34.21 -36.71
N GLU A 872 -34.95 -34.83 -37.84
CA GLU A 872 -35.23 -34.12 -39.11
C GLU A 872 -36.38 -33.10 -39.02
N ASN A 873 -37.21 -33.16 -37.96
CA ASN A 873 -38.31 -32.24 -37.68
C ASN A 873 -37.95 -31.17 -36.64
N GLY A 874 -36.70 -31.12 -36.17
CA GLY A 874 -36.23 -30.16 -35.17
C GLY A 874 -36.61 -30.52 -33.73
N ASN A 875 -37.02 -31.76 -33.43
CA ASN A 875 -37.28 -32.17 -32.05
C ASN A 875 -36.00 -32.71 -31.39
N VAL A 876 -35.75 -32.33 -30.14
CA VAL A 876 -34.64 -32.86 -29.34
C VAL A 876 -34.70 -34.39 -29.27
N ILE A 877 -33.59 -35.04 -29.63
CA ILE A 877 -33.42 -36.48 -29.50
C ILE A 877 -32.98 -36.79 -28.07
N TYR A 878 -33.74 -37.66 -27.40
CA TYR A 878 -33.40 -38.13 -26.05
C TYR A 878 -32.83 -39.54 -26.10
N ALA A 879 -31.82 -39.79 -25.27
CA ALA A 879 -31.15 -41.08 -25.18
C ALA A 879 -32.13 -42.17 -24.71
N LYS A 880 -32.07 -43.33 -25.35
CA LYS A 880 -32.87 -44.52 -25.01
C LYS A 880 -31.95 -45.72 -24.79
N ASP A 881 -32.33 -46.57 -23.85
CA ASP A 881 -31.63 -47.82 -23.57
C ASP A 881 -31.91 -48.88 -24.66
N GLU A 882 -31.24 -50.03 -24.56
CA GLU A 882 -31.37 -51.14 -25.50
C GLU A 882 -32.80 -51.71 -25.62
N ASN A 883 -33.70 -51.36 -24.69
CA ASN A 883 -35.12 -51.74 -24.68
C ASN A 883 -36.05 -50.62 -25.18
N GLY A 884 -35.51 -49.51 -25.68
CA GLY A 884 -36.26 -48.38 -26.20
C GLY A 884 -36.86 -47.44 -25.13
N LYS A 885 -36.46 -47.58 -23.86
CA LYS A 885 -36.91 -46.71 -22.76
C LYS A 885 -35.95 -45.54 -22.60
N TYR A 886 -36.48 -44.35 -22.32
CA TYR A 886 -35.64 -43.17 -22.09
C TYR A 886 -34.66 -43.38 -20.94
N ILE A 887 -33.40 -43.10 -21.21
CA ILE A 887 -32.36 -42.95 -20.19
C ILE A 887 -32.66 -41.64 -19.49
N LYS A 888 -32.72 -41.71 -18.16
CA LYS A 888 -33.06 -40.58 -17.31
C LYS A 888 -31.82 -40.09 -16.58
N ASP A 889 -31.70 -38.78 -16.46
CA ASP A 889 -30.65 -38.14 -15.67
C ASP A 889 -30.85 -38.36 -14.16
N SER A 890 -29.91 -37.84 -13.36
CA SER A 890 -29.89 -37.82 -11.89
C SER A 890 -31.16 -37.22 -11.27
N HIS A 891 -31.93 -36.46 -12.04
CA HIS A 891 -33.16 -35.76 -11.64
C HIS A 891 -34.43 -36.45 -12.17
N GLY A 892 -34.30 -37.57 -12.89
CA GLY A 892 -35.41 -38.36 -13.40
C GLY A 892 -36.00 -37.87 -14.73
N ASN A 893 -35.37 -36.90 -15.38
CA ASN A 893 -35.78 -36.34 -16.67
C ASN A 893 -35.11 -37.09 -17.83
N PRO A 894 -35.74 -37.21 -19.02
CA PRO A 894 -35.10 -37.80 -20.19
C PRO A 894 -33.81 -37.03 -20.56
N GLN A 895 -32.71 -37.74 -20.76
CA GLN A 895 -31.40 -37.15 -21.07
C GLN A 895 -31.30 -36.82 -22.57
N PRO A 896 -31.04 -35.56 -22.97
CA PRO A 896 -30.80 -35.20 -24.37
C PRO A 896 -29.53 -35.88 -24.90
N GLN A 897 -29.55 -36.37 -26.14
CA GLN A 897 -28.33 -36.76 -26.84
C GLN A 897 -27.57 -35.51 -27.29
N TYR A 898 -26.25 -35.53 -27.22
CA TYR A 898 -25.39 -34.43 -27.66
C TYR A 898 -24.07 -34.97 -28.20
N HIS A 899 -23.38 -34.16 -29.01
CA HIS A 899 -22.01 -34.40 -29.41
C HIS A 899 -21.14 -33.14 -29.23
N TYR A 900 -19.83 -33.36 -29.09
CA TYR A 900 -18.84 -32.29 -29.05
C TYR A 900 -18.54 -31.77 -30.44
N LEU A 901 -18.56 -30.45 -30.62
CA LEU A 901 -18.30 -29.83 -31.91
C LEU A 901 -16.83 -29.96 -32.30
N THR A 902 -16.60 -30.37 -33.54
CA THR A 902 -15.29 -30.29 -34.18
C THR A 902 -14.87 -28.83 -34.43
N PRO A 903 -13.57 -28.53 -34.62
CA PRO A 903 -13.11 -27.17 -34.89
C PRO A 903 -13.76 -26.51 -36.12
N GLU A 904 -14.15 -27.29 -37.14
CA GLU A 904 -14.85 -26.79 -38.34
C GLU A 904 -16.31 -26.41 -38.04
N GLU A 905 -17.00 -27.19 -37.20
CA GLU A 905 -18.37 -26.89 -36.75
C GLU A 905 -18.40 -25.67 -35.82
N GLN A 906 -17.40 -25.52 -34.93
CA GLN A 906 -17.29 -24.35 -34.05
C GLN A 906 -17.14 -23.03 -34.82
N GLN A 907 -16.61 -23.04 -36.03
CA GLN A 907 -16.50 -21.86 -36.89
C GLN A 907 -17.79 -21.55 -37.68
N ASN A 908 -18.68 -22.54 -37.83
CA ASN A 908 -19.89 -22.47 -38.66
C ASN A 908 -21.16 -22.81 -37.86
N LEU A 909 -21.30 -22.23 -36.66
CA LEU A 909 -22.47 -22.43 -35.82
C LEU A 909 -23.76 -21.98 -36.53
N GLN A 910 -24.79 -22.81 -36.46
CA GLN A 910 -26.08 -22.57 -37.09
C GLN A 910 -26.91 -21.61 -36.26
N LYS A 911 -27.65 -20.74 -36.94
CA LYS A 911 -28.59 -19.82 -36.33
C LYS A 911 -29.93 -20.50 -36.12
N GLY A 912 -30.57 -20.24 -34.99
CA GLY A 912 -31.95 -20.61 -34.74
C GLY A 912 -32.94 -19.85 -35.62
N SER A 913 -34.21 -20.19 -35.48
CA SER A 913 -35.33 -19.55 -36.17
C SER A 913 -35.41 -18.04 -35.97
N ASP A 914 -34.84 -17.51 -34.88
CA ASP A 914 -34.74 -16.08 -34.57
C ASP A 914 -33.52 -15.38 -35.22
N GLY A 915 -32.72 -16.13 -36.00
CA GLY A 915 -31.54 -15.62 -36.69
C GLY A 915 -30.29 -15.46 -35.81
N LYS A 916 -30.30 -15.97 -34.58
CA LYS A 916 -29.16 -15.91 -33.64
C LYS A 916 -28.56 -17.28 -33.38
N VAL A 917 -27.26 -17.31 -33.06
CA VAL A 917 -26.60 -18.50 -32.53
C VAL A 917 -26.86 -18.56 -31.02
N HIS A 918 -27.45 -19.64 -30.52
CA HIS A 918 -27.80 -19.79 -29.10
C HIS A 918 -26.73 -20.60 -28.36
N VAL A 919 -26.14 -19.99 -27.33
CA VAL A 919 -25.09 -20.62 -26.51
C VAL A 919 -25.44 -20.58 -25.04
N PHE A 920 -25.51 -21.74 -24.41
CA PHE A 920 -25.70 -21.91 -22.98
C PHE A 920 -24.35 -22.04 -22.24
N LEU A 921 -24.16 -21.27 -21.18
CA LEU A 921 -23.00 -21.31 -20.29
C LEU A 921 -23.39 -21.94 -18.96
N ASN A 922 -22.79 -23.09 -18.66
CA ASN A 922 -23.22 -23.96 -17.57
C ASN A 922 -22.58 -23.63 -16.20
N GLY A 923 -23.23 -24.10 -15.11
CA GLY A 923 -22.89 -23.86 -13.71
C GLY A 923 -21.86 -24.81 -13.07
N ILE A 924 -21.82 -24.87 -11.73
CA ILE A 924 -20.89 -25.69 -10.93
C ILE A 924 -21.43 -27.12 -10.73
N LEU A 925 -20.56 -28.12 -10.53
CA LEU A 925 -20.92 -29.51 -10.17
C LEU A 925 -21.86 -30.22 -11.16
N THR A 926 -21.88 -29.75 -12.40
CA THR A 926 -22.82 -30.23 -13.40
C THR A 926 -22.09 -31.13 -14.37
N THR A 927 -22.54 -32.37 -14.48
CA THR A 927 -22.02 -33.33 -15.46
C THR A 927 -22.37 -32.88 -16.88
N PRO A 928 -21.68 -33.39 -17.92
CA PRO A 928 -22.05 -33.14 -19.31
C PRO A 928 -23.52 -33.33 -19.66
N ASP A 929 -24.13 -34.36 -19.08
CA ASP A 929 -25.51 -34.74 -19.33
C ASP A 929 -26.49 -33.74 -18.71
N GLU A 930 -26.17 -33.24 -17.52
CA GLU A 930 -26.93 -32.18 -16.86
C GLU A 930 -26.71 -30.82 -17.55
N ALA A 931 -25.53 -30.58 -18.14
CA ALA A 931 -25.27 -29.39 -18.95
C ALA A 931 -26.13 -29.38 -20.21
N ALA A 932 -26.27 -30.53 -20.89
CA ALA A 932 -27.17 -30.71 -22.02
C ALA A 932 -28.63 -30.56 -21.61
N HIS A 933 -29.03 -31.09 -20.45
CA HIS A 933 -30.38 -30.90 -19.90
C HIS A 933 -30.68 -29.42 -19.65
N ASN A 934 -29.79 -28.70 -18.97
CA ASN A 934 -29.94 -27.27 -18.70
C ASN A 934 -29.99 -26.44 -19.98
N ALA A 935 -29.20 -26.81 -21.00
CA ALA A 935 -29.23 -26.16 -22.31
C ALA A 935 -30.60 -26.30 -23.02
N VAL A 936 -31.33 -27.40 -22.77
CA VAL A 936 -32.70 -27.62 -23.26
C VAL A 936 -33.76 -26.95 -22.38
N GLN A 937 -33.56 -26.92 -21.05
CA GLN A 937 -34.53 -26.36 -20.09
C GLN A 937 -34.56 -24.82 -20.13
N LEU A 938 -33.39 -24.19 -20.26
CA LEU A 938 -33.23 -22.74 -20.05
C LEU A 938 -33.31 -21.93 -21.35
N VAL A 939 -33.22 -22.58 -22.51
CA VAL A 939 -33.37 -21.93 -23.81
C VAL A 939 -34.83 -21.56 -24.11
N ASP A 940 -35.02 -20.47 -24.83
CA ASP A 940 -36.35 -19.98 -25.22
C ASP A 940 -37.06 -20.89 -26.23
N ASN A 941 -36.30 -21.49 -27.16
CA ASN A 941 -36.81 -22.46 -28.12
C ASN A 941 -35.88 -23.69 -28.20
N LYS A 942 -36.27 -24.76 -27.51
CA LYS A 942 -35.51 -26.02 -27.48
C LYS A 942 -35.38 -26.73 -28.84
N ASN A 943 -36.19 -26.35 -29.83
CA ASN A 943 -36.17 -26.97 -31.15
C ASN A 943 -35.21 -26.27 -32.13
N ASP A 944 -34.65 -25.11 -31.75
CA ASP A 944 -33.60 -24.45 -32.53
C ASP A 944 -32.22 -25.07 -32.22
N PRO A 945 -31.24 -24.99 -33.14
CA PRO A 945 -29.86 -25.37 -32.85
C PRO A 945 -29.33 -24.56 -31.67
N HIS A 946 -28.93 -25.26 -30.61
CA HIS A 946 -28.39 -24.65 -29.40
C HIS A 946 -27.15 -25.38 -28.91
N TYR A 947 -26.16 -24.58 -28.57
CA TYR A 947 -24.84 -25.02 -28.19
C TYR A 947 -24.64 -24.80 -26.69
N PHE A 948 -23.79 -25.58 -26.04
CA PHE A 948 -23.46 -25.37 -24.64
C PHE A 948 -21.97 -25.55 -24.39
N LEU A 949 -21.42 -24.67 -23.54
CA LEU A 949 -20.00 -24.68 -23.19
C LEU A 949 -19.78 -25.53 -21.95
N MET A 950 -18.96 -26.56 -22.09
CA MET A 950 -18.66 -27.51 -21.04
C MET A 950 -17.39 -27.16 -20.29
N PHE A 951 -17.55 -26.88 -19.00
CA PHE A 951 -16.43 -26.83 -18.06
C PHE A 951 -16.03 -28.27 -17.69
N PRO A 952 -14.74 -28.63 -17.67
CA PRO A 952 -14.32 -29.97 -17.27
C PRO A 952 -14.80 -30.30 -15.87
N HIS A 953 -15.74 -31.26 -15.78
CA HIS A 953 -16.29 -31.72 -14.51
C HIS A 953 -15.16 -32.29 -13.65
N SER A 954 -15.09 -31.85 -12.38
CA SER A 954 -14.36 -32.59 -11.35
C SER A 954 -15.36 -33.28 -10.44
N ASP A 955 -15.17 -34.58 -10.21
CA ASP A 955 -15.94 -35.35 -9.23
C ASP A 955 -15.64 -34.91 -7.78
N SER A 956 -14.71 -33.96 -7.59
CA SER A 956 -14.35 -33.38 -6.29
C SER A 956 -14.99 -32.00 -6.09
N LEU A 957 -15.90 -31.93 -5.12
CA LEU A 957 -16.49 -30.70 -4.59
C LEU A 957 -15.44 -29.65 -4.19
N LEU A 958 -14.26 -30.10 -3.74
CA LEU A 958 -13.16 -29.22 -3.35
C LEU A 958 -12.45 -28.61 -4.57
N VAL A 959 -12.24 -29.36 -5.65
CA VAL A 959 -11.69 -28.84 -6.91
C VAL A 959 -12.62 -27.80 -7.52
N GLU A 960 -13.91 -28.10 -7.60
CA GLU A 960 -14.93 -27.16 -8.10
C GLU A 960 -15.02 -25.89 -7.23
N GLY A 961 -14.86 -26.03 -5.91
CA GLY A 961 -14.78 -24.89 -4.98
C GLY A 961 -13.57 -23.98 -5.22
N VAL A 962 -12.41 -24.55 -5.56
CA VAL A 962 -11.20 -23.79 -5.94
C VAL A 962 -11.40 -23.04 -7.25
N ILE A 963 -12.00 -23.70 -8.26
CA ILE A 963 -12.32 -23.07 -9.56
C ILE A 963 -13.30 -21.91 -9.35
N ALA A 964 -14.36 -22.12 -8.56
CA ALA A 964 -15.34 -21.07 -8.26
C ALA A 964 -14.72 -19.89 -7.50
N GLY A 965 -13.85 -20.14 -6.52
CA GLY A 965 -13.11 -19.10 -5.81
C GLY A 965 -12.20 -18.31 -6.76
N TYR A 966 -11.53 -18.99 -7.69
CA TYR A 966 -10.70 -18.35 -8.70
C TYR A 966 -11.52 -17.44 -9.64
N GLN A 967 -12.62 -17.93 -10.19
CA GLN A 967 -13.49 -17.15 -11.08
C GLN A 967 -14.14 -15.95 -10.37
N TYR A 968 -14.42 -16.05 -9.07
CA TYR A 968 -15.04 -14.95 -8.32
C TYR A 968 -14.05 -13.87 -7.86
N PHE A 969 -12.84 -14.26 -7.42
CA PHE A 969 -11.91 -13.31 -6.78
C PHE A 969 -10.70 -12.92 -7.64
N LEU A 970 -10.30 -13.74 -8.62
CA LEU A 970 -9.00 -13.60 -9.30
C LEU A 970 -9.09 -13.49 -10.83
N GLU A 971 -10.07 -14.13 -11.46
CA GLU A 971 -10.25 -14.14 -12.92
C GLU A 971 -10.50 -12.73 -13.49
N GLY A 972 -9.74 -12.36 -14.54
CA GLY A 972 -9.88 -11.08 -15.25
C GLY A 972 -9.18 -9.86 -14.63
N ASN A 973 -8.94 -9.83 -13.31
CA ASN A 973 -8.23 -8.73 -12.63
C ASN A 973 -6.74 -9.02 -12.38
N LEU A 974 -6.40 -10.15 -11.75
CA LEU A 974 -5.02 -10.48 -11.31
C LEU A 974 -4.53 -11.86 -11.79
N GLY A 975 -5.41 -12.82 -12.11
CA GLY A 975 -5.02 -14.21 -12.38
C GLY A 975 -4.97 -14.66 -13.85
N GLY A 976 -5.53 -13.88 -14.79
CA GLY A 976 -5.76 -14.33 -16.18
C GLY A 976 -7.11 -15.05 -16.37
N LEU A 977 -7.56 -15.20 -17.62
CA LEU A 977 -8.85 -15.81 -17.95
C LEU A 977 -8.77 -17.34 -18.05
N THR A 978 -9.78 -18.04 -17.53
CA THR A 978 -9.98 -19.48 -17.75
C THR A 978 -10.25 -19.77 -19.22
N ASN A 979 -10.05 -21.01 -19.65
CA ASN A 979 -10.32 -21.40 -21.04
C ASN A 979 -11.80 -21.21 -21.43
N SER A 980 -12.73 -21.25 -20.47
CA SER A 980 -14.16 -21.00 -20.73
C SER A 980 -14.44 -19.52 -21.01
N ALA A 981 -13.86 -18.62 -20.20
CA ALA A 981 -14.01 -17.19 -20.41
C ALA A 981 -13.37 -16.75 -21.74
N LYS A 982 -12.23 -17.36 -22.11
CA LYS A 982 -11.60 -17.15 -23.43
C LYS A 982 -12.48 -17.66 -24.58
N LYS A 983 -13.08 -18.86 -24.46
CA LYS A 983 -13.99 -19.38 -25.49
C LYS A 983 -15.27 -18.53 -25.62
N TYR A 984 -15.80 -18.02 -24.52
CA TYR A 984 -16.88 -17.04 -24.55
C TYR A 984 -16.49 -15.75 -25.29
N GLN A 985 -15.30 -15.18 -25.02
CA GLN A 985 -14.81 -14.00 -25.76
C GLN A 985 -14.72 -14.28 -27.26
N ASN A 986 -14.24 -15.47 -27.66
CA ASN A 986 -14.18 -15.87 -29.07
C ASN A 986 -15.57 -15.93 -29.74
N LEU A 987 -16.59 -16.43 -29.02
CA LEU A 987 -17.98 -16.43 -29.50
C LEU A 987 -18.50 -15.00 -29.68
N LEU A 988 -18.19 -14.11 -28.73
CA LEU A 988 -18.58 -12.70 -28.81
C LEU A 988 -17.92 -12.00 -30.00
N TYR A 989 -16.63 -12.22 -30.24
CA TYR A 989 -15.94 -11.70 -31.43
C TYR A 989 -16.51 -12.27 -32.75
N SER A 990 -16.88 -13.55 -32.77
CA SER A 990 -17.29 -14.24 -34.00
C SER A 990 -18.74 -13.96 -34.41
N PHE A 991 -19.63 -13.88 -33.42
CA PHE A 991 -21.08 -13.83 -33.61
C PHE A 991 -21.78 -12.66 -32.92
N GLY A 992 -21.11 -11.91 -32.04
CA GLY A 992 -21.75 -10.86 -31.22
C GLY A 992 -22.41 -9.72 -32.02
N ASN A 993 -21.87 -9.44 -33.22
CA ASN A 993 -22.44 -8.50 -34.20
C ASN A 993 -23.25 -9.17 -35.32
N LYS A 994 -23.34 -10.50 -35.33
CA LYS A 994 -24.06 -11.28 -36.34
C LYS A 994 -25.31 -11.95 -35.79
N GLY A 995 -25.66 -11.72 -34.52
CA GLY A 995 -26.74 -12.37 -33.81
C GLY A 995 -26.23 -13.50 -32.91
N LEU A 996 -25.94 -13.19 -31.65
CA LEU A 996 -25.55 -14.13 -30.60
C LEU A 996 -26.55 -14.06 -29.45
N HIS A 997 -27.06 -15.20 -29.00
CA HIS A 997 -27.86 -15.30 -27.79
C HIS A 997 -27.11 -16.13 -26.76
N VAL A 998 -27.00 -15.62 -25.54
CA VAL A 998 -26.25 -16.26 -24.45
C VAL A 998 -27.14 -16.46 -23.24
N ASP A 999 -27.40 -17.71 -22.91
CA ASP A 999 -28.05 -18.11 -21.67
C ASP A 999 -26.97 -18.52 -20.66
N ALA A 1000 -27.02 -18.01 -19.44
CA ALA A 1000 -26.01 -18.34 -18.43
C ALA A 1000 -26.63 -18.59 -17.06
N HIS A 1001 -26.35 -19.76 -16.49
CA HIS A 1001 -26.89 -20.18 -15.21
C HIS A 1001 -25.80 -20.26 -14.14
N SER A 1002 -26.10 -19.82 -12.91
CA SER A 1002 -25.19 -19.97 -11.76
C SER A 1002 -23.78 -19.41 -12.06
N ARG A 1003 -22.70 -20.19 -11.89
CA ARG A 1003 -21.32 -19.83 -12.25
C ARG A 1003 -21.11 -19.55 -13.75
N GLY A 1004 -21.96 -20.08 -14.64
CA GLY A 1004 -21.90 -19.76 -16.07
C GLY A 1004 -22.02 -18.27 -16.34
N SER A 1005 -22.76 -17.55 -15.48
CA SER A 1005 -22.85 -16.08 -15.55
C SER A 1005 -21.51 -15.38 -15.25
N MET A 1006 -20.64 -15.97 -14.41
CA MET A 1006 -19.27 -15.46 -14.17
C MET A 1006 -18.40 -15.63 -15.42
N THR A 1007 -18.61 -16.69 -16.20
CA THR A 1007 -17.87 -16.91 -17.45
C THR A 1007 -18.21 -15.81 -18.48
N ALA A 1008 -19.49 -15.51 -18.67
CA ALA A 1008 -19.92 -14.39 -19.51
C ALA A 1008 -19.51 -13.03 -18.94
N GLY A 1009 -19.70 -12.84 -17.63
CA GLY A 1009 -19.43 -11.60 -16.91
C GLY A 1009 -17.95 -11.23 -16.90
N ASN A 1010 -17.07 -12.11 -16.41
CA ASN A 1010 -15.63 -11.87 -16.37
C ASN A 1010 -15.04 -11.71 -17.78
N GLY A 1011 -15.51 -12.53 -18.73
CA GLY A 1011 -15.08 -12.44 -20.13
C GLY A 1011 -15.43 -11.10 -20.76
N SER A 1012 -16.67 -10.64 -20.59
CA SER A 1012 -17.14 -9.34 -21.11
C SER A 1012 -16.49 -8.16 -20.39
N TYR A 1013 -16.43 -8.21 -19.07
CA TYR A 1013 -15.88 -7.15 -18.24
C TYR A 1013 -14.39 -6.93 -18.53
N ASN A 1014 -13.64 -8.03 -18.74
CA ASN A 1014 -12.24 -7.97 -19.15
C ASN A 1014 -12.06 -7.27 -20.50
N LEU A 1015 -12.94 -7.53 -21.49
CA LEU A 1015 -12.91 -6.84 -22.79
C LEU A 1015 -13.23 -5.35 -22.65
N ALA A 1016 -14.28 -5.00 -21.91
CA ALA A 1016 -14.67 -3.60 -21.70
C ALA A 1016 -13.57 -2.80 -20.98
N LYS A 1017 -12.91 -3.42 -19.98
CA LYS A 1017 -11.76 -2.81 -19.27
C LYS A 1017 -10.54 -2.61 -20.16
N GLN A 1018 -10.36 -3.45 -21.18
CA GLN A 1018 -9.34 -3.29 -22.21
C GLN A 1018 -9.70 -2.24 -23.28
N GLY A 1019 -10.84 -1.55 -23.12
CA GLY A 1019 -11.31 -0.55 -24.07
C GLY A 1019 -11.91 -1.14 -25.35
N VAL A 1020 -12.22 -2.43 -25.37
CA VAL A 1020 -12.89 -3.06 -26.52
C VAL A 1020 -14.37 -2.64 -26.50
N HIS A 1021 -14.88 -2.20 -27.63
CA HIS A 1021 -16.28 -1.81 -27.81
C HIS A 1021 -16.77 -2.17 -29.22
N GLY A 1022 -18.09 -2.12 -29.44
CA GLY A 1022 -18.72 -2.36 -30.74
C GLY A 1022 -18.71 -3.80 -31.27
N ILE A 1023 -18.47 -4.81 -30.43
CA ILE A 1023 -18.41 -6.24 -30.80
C ILE A 1023 -19.68 -7.03 -30.48
N ALA A 1024 -20.63 -6.44 -29.72
CA ALA A 1024 -21.80 -7.12 -29.20
C ALA A 1024 -23.15 -6.50 -29.64
N LYS A 1025 -23.21 -5.87 -30.82
CA LYS A 1025 -24.36 -5.06 -31.29
C LYS A 1025 -25.65 -5.85 -31.46
N GLU A 1026 -25.55 -7.13 -31.78
CA GLU A 1026 -26.68 -8.05 -31.97
C GLU A 1026 -26.68 -9.17 -30.91
N THR A 1027 -26.06 -8.91 -29.75
CA THR A 1027 -25.97 -9.89 -28.66
C THR A 1027 -27.08 -9.71 -27.64
N THR A 1028 -27.76 -10.80 -27.28
CA THR A 1028 -28.75 -10.81 -26.18
C THR A 1028 -28.36 -11.83 -25.13
N ILE A 1029 -28.62 -11.50 -23.86
CA ILE A 1029 -28.15 -12.32 -22.73
C ILE A 1029 -29.28 -12.51 -21.71
N ASN A 1030 -29.47 -13.76 -21.28
CA ASN A 1030 -30.34 -14.13 -20.16
C ASN A 1030 -29.51 -14.76 -19.04
N PHE A 1031 -29.71 -14.30 -17.81
CA PHE A 1031 -29.08 -14.82 -16.61
C PHE A 1031 -30.12 -15.48 -15.70
N PHE A 1032 -29.81 -16.71 -15.27
CA PHE A 1032 -30.66 -17.55 -14.42
C PHE A 1032 -29.93 -17.86 -13.10
N GLY A 1033 -30.47 -17.44 -11.96
CA GLY A 1033 -29.81 -17.55 -10.65
C GLY A 1033 -28.31 -17.15 -10.65
N PRO A 1034 -27.92 -16.01 -11.25
CA PRO A 1034 -26.54 -15.74 -11.61
C PRO A 1034 -25.63 -15.41 -10.42
N ALA A 1035 -24.43 -16.00 -10.40
CA ALA A 1035 -23.37 -15.64 -9.47
C ALA A 1035 -22.64 -14.32 -9.84
N PHE A 1036 -22.80 -13.83 -11.08
CA PHE A 1036 -22.32 -12.52 -11.52
C PHE A 1036 -23.41 -11.45 -11.38
N ASN A 1037 -23.03 -10.20 -11.13
CA ASN A 1037 -24.00 -9.12 -11.01
C ASN A 1037 -24.59 -8.73 -12.38
N THR A 1038 -25.89 -8.91 -12.55
CA THR A 1038 -26.62 -8.66 -13.81
C THR A 1038 -26.62 -7.18 -14.19
N GLN A 1039 -26.62 -6.26 -13.22
CA GLN A 1039 -26.52 -4.83 -13.50
C GLN A 1039 -25.14 -4.49 -14.10
N ASP A 1040 -24.07 -5.03 -13.51
CA ASP A 1040 -22.72 -4.85 -14.04
C ASP A 1040 -22.58 -5.49 -15.43
N MET A 1041 -23.26 -6.61 -15.68
CA MET A 1041 -23.30 -7.22 -17.01
C MET A 1041 -24.07 -6.36 -18.03
N ALA A 1042 -25.21 -5.77 -17.64
CA ALA A 1042 -25.97 -4.87 -18.52
C ALA A 1042 -25.17 -3.59 -18.85
N ASP A 1043 -24.49 -3.03 -17.85
CA ASP A 1043 -23.59 -1.89 -18.01
C ASP A 1043 -22.41 -2.25 -18.95
N THR A 1044 -21.85 -3.44 -18.80
CA THR A 1044 -20.77 -3.96 -19.66
C THR A 1044 -21.23 -4.23 -21.09
N LEU A 1045 -22.39 -4.88 -21.27
CA LEU A 1045 -22.96 -5.17 -22.58
C LEU A 1045 -23.32 -3.89 -23.34
N TYR A 1046 -23.78 -2.86 -22.62
CA TYR A 1046 -23.97 -1.52 -23.19
C TYR A 1046 -22.69 -0.94 -23.77
N ILE A 1047 -21.57 -1.05 -23.06
CA ILE A 1047 -20.25 -0.62 -23.54
C ILE A 1047 -19.82 -1.45 -24.76
N LEU A 1048 -19.86 -2.79 -24.65
CA LEU A 1048 -19.42 -3.69 -25.71
C LEU A 1048 -20.27 -3.61 -27.00
N SER A 1049 -21.50 -3.09 -26.91
CA SER A 1049 -22.41 -2.94 -28.04
C SER A 1049 -22.47 -1.53 -28.61
N ASP A 1050 -21.64 -0.58 -28.15
CA ASP A 1050 -21.75 0.85 -28.47
C ASP A 1050 -23.16 1.41 -28.16
N GLY A 1051 -23.75 0.99 -27.04
CA GLY A 1051 -25.08 1.40 -26.59
C GLY A 1051 -26.24 0.79 -27.38
N LYS A 1052 -26.00 -0.21 -28.25
CA LYS A 1052 -27.06 -0.89 -29.03
C LYS A 1052 -27.85 -1.91 -28.21
N GLN A 1053 -27.24 -2.50 -27.19
CA GLN A 1053 -27.87 -3.43 -26.27
C GLN A 1053 -27.86 -2.81 -24.88
N ASP A 1054 -29.04 -2.61 -24.30
CA ASP A 1054 -29.19 -1.82 -23.07
C ASP A 1054 -29.79 -2.60 -21.91
N TYR A 1055 -29.97 -3.91 -22.01
CA TYR A 1055 -30.43 -4.74 -20.90
C TYR A 1055 -29.89 -6.17 -20.95
N VAL A 1056 -29.90 -6.81 -19.78
CA VAL A 1056 -29.71 -8.26 -19.62
C VAL A 1056 -30.95 -8.79 -18.91
N ASN A 1057 -31.51 -9.89 -19.39
CA ASN A 1057 -32.69 -10.49 -18.75
C ASN A 1057 -32.28 -11.29 -17.51
N LEU A 1058 -33.06 -11.18 -16.44
CA LEU A 1058 -32.84 -11.88 -15.18
C LEU A 1058 -34.04 -12.76 -14.81
N GLU A 1059 -33.76 -14.00 -14.46
CA GLU A 1059 -34.63 -14.85 -13.65
C GLU A 1059 -33.88 -15.22 -12.37
N ASN A 1060 -34.37 -14.77 -11.22
CA ASN A 1060 -33.70 -15.00 -9.95
C ASN A 1060 -34.71 -15.17 -8.82
N HIS A 1061 -34.61 -16.27 -8.08
CA HIS A 1061 -35.53 -16.56 -7.00
C HIS A 1061 -35.10 -15.91 -5.69
N LYS A 1062 -36.04 -15.39 -4.89
CA LYS A 1062 -35.74 -14.68 -3.63
C LYS A 1062 -34.87 -15.44 -2.64
N TYR A 1063 -35.03 -16.77 -2.61
CA TYR A 1063 -34.29 -17.64 -1.70
C TYR A 1063 -33.12 -18.39 -2.36
N ASP A 1064 -32.82 -18.07 -3.63
CA ASP A 1064 -31.59 -18.48 -4.28
C ASP A 1064 -30.42 -17.60 -3.79
N PHE A 1065 -29.64 -18.12 -2.85
CA PHE A 1065 -28.52 -17.36 -2.30
C PHE A 1065 -27.38 -17.13 -3.31
N VAL A 1066 -27.28 -17.93 -4.38
CA VAL A 1066 -26.26 -17.73 -5.43
C VAL A 1066 -26.59 -16.45 -6.18
N GLY A 1067 -27.82 -16.29 -6.62
CA GLY A 1067 -28.29 -15.06 -7.26
C GLY A 1067 -28.30 -13.86 -6.32
N VAL A 1068 -28.91 -14.00 -5.15
CA VAL A 1068 -29.21 -12.86 -4.25
C VAL A 1068 -28.02 -12.45 -3.38
N LYS A 1069 -27.25 -13.39 -2.83
CA LYS A 1069 -26.12 -13.06 -1.94
C LYS A 1069 -24.78 -13.04 -2.66
N ILE A 1070 -24.49 -14.02 -3.51
CA ILE A 1070 -23.20 -14.10 -4.22
C ILE A 1070 -23.15 -13.10 -5.38
N GLY A 1071 -24.16 -13.14 -6.26
CA GLY A 1071 -24.28 -12.21 -7.39
C GLY A 1071 -24.82 -10.82 -7.04
N LYS A 1072 -25.37 -10.65 -5.82
CA LYS A 1072 -26.03 -9.41 -5.36
C LYS A 1072 -27.15 -8.95 -6.32
N ASN A 1073 -27.87 -9.88 -6.92
CA ASN A 1073 -28.92 -9.60 -7.88
C ASN A 1073 -30.29 -9.46 -7.21
N PRO A 1074 -31.18 -8.60 -7.75
CA PRO A 1074 -32.57 -8.58 -7.30
C PRO A 1074 -33.26 -9.91 -7.62
N TYR A 1075 -34.33 -10.22 -6.90
CA TYR A 1075 -35.17 -11.36 -7.20
C TYR A 1075 -36.33 -10.96 -8.12
N THR A 1076 -36.83 -11.89 -8.92
CA THR A 1076 -37.91 -11.68 -9.88
C THR A 1076 -39.16 -12.51 -9.59
N PHE A 1077 -39.05 -13.53 -8.73
CA PHE A 1077 -40.15 -14.33 -8.18
C PHE A 1077 -39.75 -14.95 -6.82
N GLU A 1078 -40.72 -15.40 -6.00
CA GLU A 1078 -40.47 -15.72 -4.58
C GLU A 1078 -41.28 -16.87 -3.96
N GLN A 1079 -42.05 -17.62 -4.75
CA GLN A 1079 -42.90 -18.68 -4.22
C GLN A 1079 -42.07 -19.85 -3.67
N ILE A 1080 -42.41 -20.36 -2.49
CA ILE A 1080 -41.81 -21.56 -1.89
C ILE A 1080 -42.89 -22.48 -1.31
N PRO A 1081 -42.60 -23.77 -1.10
CA PRO A 1081 -43.55 -24.70 -0.49
C PRO A 1081 -44.00 -24.24 0.92
N PRO A 1082 -45.27 -24.46 1.32
CA PRO A 1082 -45.76 -24.11 2.65
C PRO A 1082 -44.93 -24.75 3.76
N GLY A 1083 -44.51 -23.96 4.76
CA GLY A 1083 -43.64 -24.41 5.85
C GLY A 1083 -42.16 -24.56 5.46
N SER A 1084 -41.77 -24.03 4.29
CA SER A 1084 -40.37 -23.83 3.93
C SER A 1084 -39.89 -22.41 4.26
N GLY A 1085 -38.58 -22.22 4.38
CA GLY A 1085 -37.95 -20.95 4.72
C GLY A 1085 -36.51 -20.86 4.21
N PRO A 1086 -35.84 -19.71 4.36
CA PRO A 1086 -34.56 -19.42 3.69
C PRO A 1086 -33.49 -20.49 3.88
N TRP A 1087 -33.36 -21.03 5.09
CA TRP A 1087 -32.35 -22.06 5.41
C TRP A 1087 -32.68 -23.44 4.86
N LYS A 1088 -33.98 -23.77 4.78
CA LYS A 1088 -34.42 -25.02 4.18
C LYS A 1088 -34.21 -24.98 2.67
N GLU A 1089 -34.56 -23.86 2.03
CA GLU A 1089 -34.35 -23.68 0.59
C GLU A 1089 -32.86 -23.59 0.22
N ALA A 1090 -32.04 -22.90 1.01
CA ALA A 1090 -30.59 -22.89 0.81
C ALA A 1090 -29.98 -24.31 0.91
N GLY A 1091 -30.51 -25.15 1.81
CA GLY A 1091 -30.12 -26.56 1.91
C GLY A 1091 -30.63 -27.41 0.74
N GLN A 1092 -31.78 -27.08 0.15
CA GLN A 1092 -32.34 -27.80 -1.00
C GLN A 1092 -31.55 -27.55 -2.29
N ILE A 1093 -30.90 -26.39 -2.43
CA ILE A 1093 -30.02 -26.08 -3.57
C ILE A 1093 -28.93 -27.16 -3.74
N PHE A 1094 -28.41 -27.71 -2.64
CA PHE A 1094 -27.37 -28.75 -2.65
C PHE A 1094 -27.92 -30.19 -2.66
N LYS A 1095 -29.23 -30.38 -2.51
CA LYS A 1095 -29.88 -31.71 -2.44
C LYS A 1095 -30.52 -32.15 -3.75
N GLY A 1096 -30.49 -31.29 -4.77
CA GLY A 1096 -30.97 -31.59 -6.12
C GLY A 1096 -32.35 -31.02 -6.46
N TYR A 1097 -32.84 -31.37 -7.63
CA TYR A 1097 -34.10 -30.88 -8.21
C TYR A 1097 -35.36 -31.48 -7.54
N PRO A 1098 -36.46 -30.72 -7.35
CA PRO A 1098 -36.64 -29.29 -7.66
C PRO A 1098 -36.13 -28.40 -6.52
N SER A 1099 -35.42 -27.32 -6.87
CA SER A 1099 -34.89 -26.34 -5.91
C SER A 1099 -35.00 -24.91 -6.45
N VAL A 1100 -34.93 -23.93 -5.53
CA VAL A 1100 -34.93 -22.51 -5.87
C VAL A 1100 -33.78 -22.07 -6.80
N HIS A 1101 -32.72 -22.88 -6.94
CA HIS A 1101 -31.58 -22.58 -7.83
C HIS A 1101 -31.64 -23.34 -9.17
N ALA A 1102 -32.53 -24.33 -9.32
CA ALA A 1102 -32.65 -25.14 -10.55
C ALA A 1102 -33.98 -24.94 -11.29
N CYS A 1103 -34.99 -24.34 -10.65
CA CYS A 1103 -36.32 -24.11 -11.22
C CYS A 1103 -36.40 -22.76 -11.97
N TYR A 1104 -35.72 -22.67 -13.11
CA TYR A 1104 -35.68 -21.50 -13.99
C TYR A 1104 -36.05 -21.89 -15.44
N GLY A 1105 -36.34 -20.91 -16.31
CA GLY A 1105 -36.65 -21.13 -17.73
C GLY A 1105 -37.98 -21.86 -17.95
N HIS A 1106 -37.94 -23.03 -18.57
CA HIS A 1106 -39.10 -23.91 -18.79
C HIS A 1106 -39.09 -25.12 -17.84
N PRO A 1107 -39.31 -24.93 -16.53
CA PRO A 1107 -39.11 -25.99 -15.56
C PRO A 1107 -40.28 -26.98 -15.56
N SER A 1108 -40.09 -28.16 -14.97
CA SER A 1108 -41.14 -29.19 -14.86
C SER A 1108 -42.35 -28.73 -14.05
N ASP A 1109 -43.45 -29.47 -14.18
CA ASP A 1109 -44.67 -29.29 -13.38
C ASP A 1109 -44.39 -29.30 -11.86
N ALA A 1110 -43.38 -30.07 -11.42
CA ALA A 1110 -42.97 -30.12 -10.02
C ALA A 1110 -42.37 -28.78 -9.56
N CYS A 1111 -41.46 -28.19 -10.34
CA CYS A 1111 -40.91 -26.87 -10.06
C CYS A 1111 -41.99 -25.80 -10.06
N THR A 1112 -42.87 -25.79 -11.06
CA THR A 1112 -43.96 -24.81 -11.16
C THR A 1112 -44.91 -24.90 -9.95
N LYS A 1113 -45.20 -26.12 -9.50
CA LYS A 1113 -46.06 -26.35 -8.33
C LYS A 1113 -45.41 -25.85 -7.02
N PHE A 1114 -44.11 -26.08 -6.85
CA PHE A 1114 -43.41 -25.79 -5.59
C PHE A 1114 -42.87 -24.35 -5.51
N TYR A 1115 -42.37 -23.81 -6.62
CA TYR A 1115 -41.63 -22.54 -6.66
C TYR A 1115 -42.26 -21.48 -7.58
N GLY A 1116 -43.44 -21.76 -8.11
CA GLY A 1116 -44.16 -20.85 -9.00
C GLY A 1116 -43.59 -20.84 -10.42
N LEU A 1117 -44.23 -20.05 -11.29
CA LEU A 1117 -43.73 -19.83 -12.65
C LEU A 1117 -42.56 -18.84 -12.61
N PRO A 1118 -41.41 -19.15 -13.23
CA PRO A 1118 -40.31 -18.20 -13.35
C PRO A 1118 -40.78 -16.92 -14.04
N ASN A 1119 -40.26 -15.78 -13.57
CA ASN A 1119 -40.58 -14.47 -14.12
C ASN A 1119 -39.31 -13.79 -14.63
N ARG A 1120 -39.20 -13.64 -15.95
CA ARG A 1120 -38.05 -13.00 -16.60
C ARG A 1120 -38.22 -11.48 -16.61
N THR A 1121 -37.29 -10.77 -15.97
CA THR A 1121 -37.31 -9.31 -15.86
C THR A 1121 -36.07 -8.71 -16.53
N PRO A 1122 -36.20 -7.74 -17.45
CA PRO A 1122 -35.05 -7.05 -18.01
C PRO A 1122 -34.42 -6.11 -16.97
N ILE A 1123 -33.09 -6.22 -16.80
CA ILE A 1123 -32.27 -5.30 -16.02
C ILE A 1123 -31.56 -4.37 -16.99
N TYR A 1124 -31.98 -3.10 -17.02
CA TYR A 1124 -31.44 -2.11 -17.94
C TYR A 1124 -30.12 -1.53 -17.45
N SER A 1125 -29.21 -1.25 -18.39
CA SER A 1125 -27.98 -0.52 -18.15
C SER A 1125 -28.26 0.86 -17.56
N LYS A 1126 -27.49 1.26 -16.55
CA LYS A 1126 -27.56 2.60 -15.94
C LYS A 1126 -27.25 3.70 -16.94
N TYR A 1127 -26.55 3.39 -18.02
CA TYR A 1127 -26.15 4.33 -19.08
C TYR A 1127 -27.24 4.53 -20.15
N SER A 1128 -28.29 3.71 -20.16
CA SER A 1128 -29.35 3.76 -21.19
C SER A 1128 -30.33 4.94 -21.04
N GLY A 1129 -30.27 5.67 -19.91
CA GLY A 1129 -31.19 6.78 -19.60
C GLY A 1129 -32.61 6.31 -19.22
N ARG A 1130 -32.93 5.02 -19.30
CA ARG A 1130 -34.21 4.43 -18.89
C ARG A 1130 -34.16 4.09 -17.40
N LYS A 1131 -34.26 5.10 -16.53
CA LYS A 1131 -34.43 4.86 -15.08
C LYS A 1131 -35.86 4.37 -14.81
N LYS A 1132 -35.99 3.24 -14.13
CA LYS A 1132 -37.16 2.89 -13.33
C LYS A 1132 -36.81 3.04 -11.86
#